data_AF-A0A931L647-F1
#
_entry.id   AF-A0A931L647-F1
#
_cell.length_a   1.000
_cell.length_b   1.000
_cell.length_c   1.000
_cell.angle_alpha   90.00
_cell.angle_beta   90.00
_cell.angle_gamma   90.00
#
_symmetry.space_group_name_H-M   'P 1'
#
loop_
_entity.id
_entity.type
_entity.pdbx_description
1 polymer ?
#
loop_
_entity_poly.entity_id
_entity_poly.type
_entity_poly.pdbx_seq_one_letter_code
_entity_poly.pdbx_strand_id
1 'polypeptide(L)'
;MISTGTELAGLKAALSREEDGAAGKVKEFTNRASFYLGKAIQNPGKAAERLKQIAAARVRRLTEAAKAPPKTAPKVAVLTDLGWLKAGAQAFDPLPAGGFKFQSDDSPAGYQVMTRRIAIRELEDGRPERAACQAEQDTTALYEGAAVIVSIKGAVTGGPFTLGMLNQDQSAWIGQIALEAGEIDEELQFDAGASDAVFIVLANGGHGGGSAEFSEFSVKLKEPQPDGLPASETGQIGWNIGYSACGEVIAVGAGVTGFQVGDIVACGGAGQANHAEFISVKRNLCVKVPAGVSPHLASTTTVGAIAMQGVRRADLRLGEVACVVGLGLIGLITVQILKASGCVVIGLDLDEERVARAKALGADAAVTDADEAARLTLHLGSGFGADATIITAAAKTDAIINNAMKTTRRRGKVVIVGDIGMSIERADFYKKEIDVLMSTSYGPGRYDATYEIEGRDYPYAYVRWTQNRNMAAYLDLIAQGKIDIEALIDEVVPVEDAPKAYDALARARKPPLGVILAYEPQAKVSLAADSVDKRDSARVDIRGARKPRGNQIGYCLVGAGGFGVSMLVPQLDKRKDVFQLRAICSRDPVRGGNFARQRGVQSLISDYDAVLADPSIEMVVIATRHFEHADQVAKALRAGKHVFVEKPIALDWAGLDKVREAHEAAPDKLLMVGFNRGFSPAAEAIRSRLAGRTAPVIINYRLNGGYIAADSWIQNDQGGGRNIGEACHMYDFFSSIAGTPVKSVIAQGMGTAGTAYFVNDNFSASIRYADGSVGNLVYTANGPKTGLPKERIEVFCDGKAWVIDDFRKCTEFPSGEVIWEGDTDKGHAREMSLLADAIQSGSVEAPIPSSRIFETTAVSLHIEDLLQGRSLS
;
A
#
# COMPACT_ATOMS: atom_id res chain seq x y z
N MET A 1 20.20 -13.68 1.72
CA MET A 1 20.95 -12.83 0.77
C MET A 1 20.37 -11.43 0.74
N ILE A 2 21.19 -10.40 0.98
CA ILE A 2 20.86 -8.99 0.75
C ILE A 2 21.19 -8.66 -0.71
N SER A 3 20.21 -8.20 -1.48
CA SER A 3 20.46 -7.70 -2.83
C SER A 3 20.62 -6.18 -2.80
N THR A 4 21.87 -5.71 -2.81
CA THR A 4 22.20 -4.29 -2.57
C THR A 4 21.61 -3.33 -3.60
N GLY A 5 21.33 -3.79 -4.83
CA GLY A 5 20.69 -2.99 -5.88
C GLY A 5 19.17 -2.85 -5.76
N THR A 6 18.48 -3.77 -5.07
CA THR A 6 17.00 -3.80 -5.01
C THR A 6 16.44 -3.57 -3.61
N GLU A 7 17.13 -4.10 -2.59
CA GLU A 7 16.68 -4.08 -1.19
C GLU A 7 17.01 -2.73 -0.51
N LEU A 8 18.17 -2.16 -0.84
CA LEU A 8 18.62 -0.88 -0.28
C LEU A 8 18.09 0.35 -1.02
N ALA A 9 17.36 0.19 -2.13
CA ALA A 9 16.90 1.32 -2.93
C ALA A 9 16.02 2.29 -2.11
N GLY A 10 15.17 1.75 -1.22
CA GLY A 10 14.41 2.54 -0.26
C GLY A 10 15.27 3.13 0.87
N LEU A 11 16.27 2.39 1.37
CA LEU A 11 17.14 2.82 2.47
C LEU A 11 18.07 3.98 2.06
N LYS A 12 18.64 3.93 0.85
CA LYS A 12 19.49 4.99 0.30
C LYS A 12 18.72 6.27 0.02
N ALA A 13 17.45 6.18 -0.37
CA ALA A 13 16.59 7.35 -0.57
C ALA A 13 16.24 8.08 0.74
N ALA A 14 16.36 7.41 1.89
CA ALA A 14 16.27 8.02 3.22
C ALA A 14 17.62 8.65 3.65
N LEU A 15 18.72 7.90 3.51
CA LEU A 15 20.05 8.34 3.98
C LEU A 15 20.73 9.39 3.08
N SER A 16 20.44 9.44 1.78
CA SER A 16 20.96 10.51 0.92
C SER A 16 20.43 11.89 1.31
N ARG A 17 19.35 11.96 2.11
CA ARG A 17 18.78 13.20 2.66
C ARG A 17 19.61 13.75 3.85
N GLU A 18 20.55 12.97 4.40
CA GLU A 18 21.50 13.45 5.42
C GLU A 18 22.79 14.06 4.82
N GLU A 19 23.26 13.59 3.65
CA GLU A 19 24.56 14.01 3.08
C GLU A 19 24.54 15.37 2.33
N ASP A 20 23.37 15.95 2.05
CA ASP A 20 23.20 17.23 1.32
C ASP A 20 23.54 18.50 2.14
N GLY A 21 24.31 18.34 3.22
CA GLY A 21 24.89 19.43 4.00
C GLY A 21 25.92 20.28 3.23
N ALA A 22 26.36 21.37 3.86
CA ALA A 22 27.20 22.40 3.22
C ALA A 22 28.45 21.89 2.48
N ALA A 23 29.04 20.77 2.93
CA ALA A 23 30.19 20.13 2.29
C ALA A 23 29.88 19.61 0.86
N GLY A 24 28.68 19.10 0.61
CA GLY A 24 28.24 18.66 -0.73
C GLY A 24 28.16 19.83 -1.70
N LYS A 25 27.53 20.94 -1.26
CA LYS A 25 27.40 22.18 -2.04
C LYS A 25 28.77 22.80 -2.36
N VAL A 26 29.72 22.83 -1.42
CA VAL A 26 31.11 23.30 -1.67
C VAL A 26 31.81 22.47 -2.76
N LYS A 27 31.61 21.14 -2.76
CA LYS A 27 32.18 20.25 -3.79
C LYS A 27 31.55 20.49 -5.16
N GLU A 28 30.24 20.71 -5.23
CA GLU A 28 29.55 21.06 -6.48
C GLU A 28 30.04 22.43 -7.03
N PHE A 29 30.16 23.45 -6.18
CA PHE A 29 30.69 24.76 -6.58
C PHE A 29 32.15 24.68 -7.05
N THR A 30 32.98 23.85 -6.41
CA THR A 30 34.39 23.67 -6.82
C THR A 30 34.51 22.95 -8.16
N ASN A 31 33.65 21.96 -8.43
CA ASN A 31 33.56 21.29 -9.72
C ASN A 31 33.05 22.23 -10.83
N ARG A 32 32.00 23.02 -10.56
CA ARG A 32 31.48 24.02 -11.52
C ARG A 32 32.51 25.13 -11.77
N ALA A 33 33.22 25.60 -10.74
CA ALA A 33 34.31 26.55 -10.90
C ALA A 33 35.43 25.99 -11.80
N SER A 34 35.87 24.76 -11.56
CA SER A 34 36.89 24.09 -12.39
C SER A 34 36.44 23.91 -13.85
N PHE A 35 35.18 23.54 -14.07
CA PHE A 35 34.58 23.43 -15.41
C PHE A 35 34.54 24.77 -16.16
N TYR A 36 34.13 25.85 -15.49
CA TYR A 36 34.13 27.19 -16.11
C TYR A 36 35.53 27.78 -16.28
N LEU A 37 36.49 27.46 -15.41
CA LEU A 37 37.89 27.87 -15.56
C LEU A 37 38.52 27.21 -16.80
N GLY A 38 38.27 25.92 -17.02
CA GLY A 38 38.69 25.21 -18.23
C GLY A 38 38.06 25.77 -19.52
N LYS A 39 36.80 26.20 -19.48
CA LYS A 39 36.13 26.90 -20.59
C LYS A 39 36.66 28.32 -20.84
N ALA A 40 37.11 29.03 -19.79
CA ALA A 40 37.60 30.40 -19.90
C ALA A 40 38.92 30.50 -20.71
N ILE A 41 39.78 29.48 -20.62
CA ILE A 41 41.04 29.39 -21.39
C ILE A 41 40.77 29.34 -22.91
N GLN A 42 39.62 28.82 -23.34
CA GLN A 42 39.28 28.66 -24.76
C GLN A 42 38.63 29.89 -25.41
N ASN A 43 37.93 30.76 -24.65
CA ASN A 43 37.28 31.94 -25.22
C ASN A 43 36.92 33.03 -24.16
N PRO A 44 37.90 33.86 -23.72
CA PRO A 44 37.73 34.74 -22.55
C PRO A 44 36.65 35.82 -22.71
N GLY A 45 36.44 36.35 -23.93
CA GLY A 45 35.46 37.42 -24.16
C GLY A 45 34.01 37.02 -23.83
N LYS A 46 33.64 35.75 -24.07
CA LYS A 46 32.28 35.25 -23.82
C LYS A 46 32.00 34.99 -22.33
N ALA A 47 33.04 34.79 -21.52
CA ALA A 47 32.93 34.59 -20.08
C ALA A 47 32.73 35.91 -19.33
N ALA A 48 33.47 36.95 -19.70
CA ALA A 48 33.38 38.28 -19.08
C ALA A 48 31.98 38.90 -19.18
N GLU A 49 31.32 38.74 -20.34
CA GLU A 49 30.00 39.33 -20.57
C GLU A 49 28.89 38.60 -19.78
N ARG A 50 29.03 37.28 -19.57
CA ARG A 50 28.12 36.49 -18.74
C ARG A 50 28.19 36.88 -17.26
N LEU A 51 29.40 37.18 -16.76
CA LEU A 51 29.63 37.64 -15.38
C LEU A 51 29.02 39.01 -15.10
N LYS A 52 29.11 39.97 -16.03
CA LYS A 52 28.47 41.30 -15.90
C LYS A 52 26.94 41.20 -15.75
N GLN A 53 26.30 40.34 -16.54
CA GLN A 53 24.84 40.16 -16.50
C GLN A 53 24.35 39.65 -15.12
N ILE A 54 25.10 38.72 -14.52
CA ILE A 54 24.79 38.16 -13.19
C ILE A 54 24.94 39.23 -12.10
N ALA A 55 25.99 40.06 -12.16
CA ALA A 55 26.22 41.12 -11.19
C ALA A 55 25.11 42.20 -11.22
N ALA A 56 24.69 42.64 -12.41
CA ALA A 56 23.66 43.66 -12.57
C ALA A 56 22.29 43.25 -11.99
N ALA A 57 21.90 41.99 -12.16
CA ALA A 57 20.65 41.44 -11.61
C ALA A 57 20.63 41.41 -10.07
N ARG A 58 21.80 41.22 -9.43
CA ARG A 58 21.91 41.12 -7.96
C ARG A 58 21.80 42.48 -7.28
N VAL A 59 22.40 43.54 -7.85
CA VAL A 59 22.35 44.90 -7.29
C VAL A 59 20.91 45.42 -7.23
N ARG A 60 20.13 45.24 -8.31
CA ARG A 60 18.75 45.74 -8.42
C ARG A 60 17.82 45.21 -7.32
N ARG A 61 17.94 43.92 -6.96
CA ARG A 61 17.15 43.30 -5.88
C ARG A 61 17.44 43.84 -4.49
N LEU A 62 18.66 44.33 -4.24
CA LEU A 62 19.06 44.83 -2.92
C LEU A 62 18.57 46.26 -2.65
N THR A 63 18.30 47.03 -3.71
CA THR A 63 17.91 48.46 -3.58
C THR A 63 16.43 48.65 -3.21
N GLU A 64 15.57 47.69 -3.55
CA GLU A 64 14.11 47.80 -3.35
C GLU A 64 13.67 47.42 -1.91
N ALA A 65 14.45 46.61 -1.19
CA ALA A 65 14.11 46.08 0.13
C ALA A 65 14.29 47.08 1.32
N ALA A 66 14.63 48.35 1.06
CA ALA A 66 15.24 49.24 2.06
C ALA A 66 14.33 50.35 2.63
N LYS A 67 12.98 50.29 2.48
CA LYS A 67 12.08 51.40 2.85
C LYS A 67 10.81 50.98 3.61
N ALA A 68 10.60 51.65 4.75
CA ALA A 68 9.37 51.80 5.58
C ALA A 68 9.22 50.93 6.87
N PRO A 69 8.58 51.44 7.95
CA PRO A 69 8.97 51.13 9.35
C PRO A 69 7.76 50.65 10.25
N PRO A 70 7.62 50.91 11.59
CA PRO A 70 7.65 49.79 12.56
C PRO A 70 6.54 49.69 13.67
N LYS A 71 6.52 48.53 14.37
CA LYS A 71 5.99 48.20 15.75
C LYS A 71 4.51 47.74 16.01
N THR A 72 4.37 46.72 16.89
CA THR A 72 3.22 46.22 17.75
C THR A 72 2.24 45.07 17.27
N ALA A 73 1.29 44.60 18.11
CA ALA A 73 0.62 43.23 18.17
C ALA A 73 -0.95 43.23 17.94
N PRO A 74 -1.79 42.11 17.91
CA PRO A 74 -1.61 40.67 18.29
C PRO A 74 -2.48 39.53 17.56
N LYS A 75 -2.53 38.30 18.17
CA LYS A 75 -3.43 37.06 18.15
C LYS A 75 -3.44 35.87 17.10
N VAL A 76 -2.99 34.67 17.55
CA VAL A 76 -2.82 33.28 16.96
C VAL A 76 -3.35 32.99 15.53
N ALA A 77 -2.53 32.31 14.69
CA ALA A 77 -2.83 32.01 13.28
C ALA A 77 -3.42 30.62 12.96
N VAL A 78 -4.58 30.60 12.29
CA VAL A 78 -4.95 29.57 11.30
C VAL A 78 -4.60 30.12 9.93
N LEU A 79 -3.93 29.34 9.06
CA LEU A 79 -3.29 29.83 7.84
C LEU A 79 -3.96 29.31 6.56
N THR A 80 -4.99 30.01 6.07
CA THR A 80 -5.86 29.57 4.95
C THR A 80 -5.32 29.75 3.54
N ASP A 81 -4.30 30.58 3.30
CA ASP A 81 -4.06 31.12 1.95
C ASP A 81 -2.80 30.53 1.24
N LEU A 82 -2.98 30.01 0.02
CA LEU A 82 -1.91 29.56 -0.90
C LEU A 82 -1.32 30.74 -1.71
N GLY A 83 0.00 30.72 -1.99
CA GLY A 83 0.71 31.75 -2.75
C GLY A 83 1.25 31.27 -4.11
N TRP A 84 1.36 32.18 -5.09
CA TRP A 84 1.62 31.84 -6.51
C TRP A 84 3.07 32.07 -7.00
N LEU A 85 3.52 31.20 -7.91
CA LEU A 85 4.50 31.47 -8.97
C LEU A 85 3.94 30.89 -10.29
N LYS A 86 4.04 31.62 -11.41
CA LYS A 86 3.13 31.43 -12.58
C LYS A 86 3.82 30.98 -13.87
N ALA A 87 3.18 30.04 -14.58
CA ALA A 87 3.25 29.87 -16.04
C ALA A 87 1.89 29.36 -16.56
N GLY A 88 1.23 30.07 -17.48
CA GLY A 88 -0.13 29.77 -17.95
C GLY A 88 -1.22 30.06 -16.89
N ALA A 89 -2.42 30.50 -17.30
CA ALA A 89 -3.57 30.66 -16.38
C ALA A 89 -4.88 30.98 -17.11
N GLN A 90 -5.95 30.30 -16.70
CA GLN A 90 -7.29 30.88 -16.58
C GLN A 90 -7.93 30.43 -15.25
N ALA A 91 -8.64 31.36 -14.60
CA ALA A 91 -9.53 31.20 -13.44
C ALA A 91 -9.03 30.48 -12.16
N PHE A 92 -9.10 31.21 -11.05
CA PHE A 92 -9.08 30.69 -9.68
C PHE A 92 -10.22 31.37 -8.93
N ASP A 93 -11.12 30.58 -8.34
CA ASP A 93 -12.19 31.08 -7.47
C ASP A 93 -11.93 30.55 -6.04
N PRO A 94 -11.68 31.44 -5.05
CA PRO A 94 -11.55 31.01 -3.66
C PRO A 94 -12.89 30.57 -3.10
N LEU A 95 -12.89 29.48 -2.32
CA LEU A 95 -14.09 28.98 -1.64
C LEU A 95 -14.07 29.38 -0.15
N PRO A 96 -15.24 29.39 0.53
CA PRO A 96 -15.29 29.54 1.98
C PRO A 96 -14.43 28.49 2.71
N ALA A 97 -14.03 28.80 3.94
CA ALA A 97 -13.27 27.91 4.84
C ALA A 97 -11.85 27.49 4.40
N GLY A 98 -11.25 28.15 3.40
CA GLY A 98 -9.87 27.88 2.95
C GLY A 98 -9.77 26.87 1.80
N GLY A 99 -10.90 26.48 1.21
CA GLY A 99 -10.94 25.73 -0.03
C GLY A 99 -10.57 26.58 -1.27
N PHE A 100 -10.27 25.91 -2.38
CA PHE A 100 -9.99 26.57 -3.66
C PHE A 100 -10.42 25.75 -4.88
N LYS A 101 -10.80 26.46 -5.93
CA LYS A 101 -11.04 25.91 -7.27
C LYS A 101 -9.92 26.30 -8.23
N PHE A 102 -9.46 25.32 -9.00
CA PHE A 102 -8.39 25.46 -9.98
C PHE A 102 -8.77 24.76 -11.29
N GLN A 103 -8.50 25.40 -12.42
CA GLN A 103 -8.73 24.81 -13.75
C GLN A 103 -7.49 24.95 -14.62
N SER A 104 -7.01 23.84 -15.18
CA SER A 104 -5.90 23.84 -16.13
C SER A 104 -6.37 24.01 -17.56
N ASP A 105 -5.61 24.77 -18.34
CA ASP A 105 -5.86 24.98 -19.75
C ASP A 105 -5.43 23.77 -20.61
N ASP A 106 -5.79 23.82 -21.89
CA ASP A 106 -5.47 22.83 -22.91
C ASP A 106 -4.15 23.15 -23.65
N SER A 107 -3.34 24.07 -23.12
CA SER A 107 -2.20 24.59 -23.86
C SER A 107 -1.05 23.58 -24.01
N PRO A 108 -0.25 23.65 -25.09
CA PRO A 108 0.92 22.77 -25.27
C PRO A 108 2.09 23.05 -24.29
N ALA A 109 1.95 24.02 -23.38
CA ALA A 109 2.97 24.39 -22.40
C ALA A 109 2.72 23.63 -21.10
N GLY A 110 3.45 22.53 -20.90
CA GLY A 110 3.22 21.61 -19.79
C GLY A 110 3.50 22.18 -18.39
N TYR A 111 2.94 21.50 -17.39
CA TYR A 111 3.09 21.70 -15.94
C TYR A 111 2.60 23.05 -15.41
N GLN A 112 1.35 23.04 -14.96
CA GLN A 112 0.85 24.06 -14.03
C GLN A 112 1.09 23.59 -12.59
N VAL A 113 1.59 24.47 -11.72
CA VAL A 113 2.12 24.13 -10.40
C VAL A 113 1.75 25.21 -9.37
N MET A 114 1.09 24.84 -8.28
CA MET A 114 0.85 25.68 -7.10
C MET A 114 1.79 25.25 -5.98
N THR A 115 2.49 26.17 -5.31
CA THR A 115 3.45 25.82 -4.23
C THR A 115 3.28 26.70 -2.99
N ARG A 116 3.21 26.12 -1.79
CA ARG A 116 3.27 26.89 -0.52
C ARG A 116 4.48 26.49 0.31
N ARG A 117 5.37 27.45 0.59
CA ARG A 117 6.48 27.28 1.53
C ARG A 117 5.94 27.14 2.96
N ILE A 118 6.45 26.17 3.70
CA ILE A 118 6.19 25.94 5.13
C ILE A 118 7.54 25.88 5.82
N ALA A 119 7.73 26.72 6.84
CA ALA A 119 8.93 26.66 7.68
C ALA A 119 8.80 25.55 8.72
N ILE A 120 9.89 24.81 8.91
CA ILE A 120 10.03 23.66 9.81
C ILE A 120 11.03 23.97 10.92
N ARG A 121 12.07 24.76 10.61
CA ARG A 121 13.06 25.29 11.57
C ARG A 121 13.20 26.81 11.44
N GLU A 122 13.71 27.45 12.48
CA GLU A 122 14.07 28.87 12.45
C GLU A 122 15.48 29.04 11.83
N LEU A 123 15.68 30.04 10.96
CA LEU A 123 16.97 30.28 10.30
C LEU A 123 17.92 31.05 11.23
N GLU A 124 19.21 30.71 11.20
CA GLU A 124 20.26 31.30 12.07
C GLU A 124 20.39 32.84 11.99
N ASP A 125 19.79 33.51 10.99
CA ASP A 125 19.86 34.95 10.83
C ASP A 125 18.74 35.74 11.56
N GLY A 126 17.87 35.05 12.31
CA GLY A 126 17.04 35.64 13.36
C GLY A 126 16.01 36.69 12.90
N ARG A 127 15.58 36.64 11.63
CA ARG A 127 14.62 37.58 11.05
C ARG A 127 13.22 36.97 10.90
N PRO A 128 12.20 37.50 11.61
CA PRO A 128 10.83 36.98 11.49
C PRO A 128 10.11 37.56 10.26
N GLU A 129 9.55 36.69 9.43
CA GLU A 129 8.66 37.07 8.33
C GLU A 129 7.20 37.07 8.84
N ARG A 130 6.57 38.25 8.93
CA ARG A 130 5.14 38.38 9.27
C ARG A 130 4.33 38.89 8.08
N ALA A 131 3.40 38.06 7.62
CA ALA A 131 2.14 38.51 7.05
C ALA A 131 1.00 37.69 7.69
N ALA A 132 0.13 38.39 8.43
CA ALA A 132 -1.04 37.90 9.18
C ALA A 132 -0.79 36.95 10.38
N CYS A 133 -1.36 37.31 11.54
CA CYS A 133 -1.52 36.51 12.77
C CYS A 133 -0.25 36.09 13.57
N GLN A 134 0.49 37.09 14.07
CA GLN A 134 0.91 37.14 15.50
C GLN A 134 -0.27 36.64 16.36
N ALA A 135 -0.17 35.80 17.40
CA ALA A 135 0.50 36.00 18.71
C ALA A 135 1.17 34.74 19.27
N GLU A 136 2.38 34.92 19.79
CA GLU A 136 2.67 35.25 21.21
C GLU A 136 1.79 34.53 22.26
N GLN A 137 2.35 33.79 23.24
CA GLN A 137 3.75 33.59 23.60
C GLN A 137 3.88 32.26 24.36
N ASP A 138 4.76 31.37 23.89
CA ASP A 138 5.79 30.80 24.75
C ASP A 138 6.98 30.34 23.87
N THR A 139 8.21 30.42 24.37
CA THR A 139 9.42 30.20 23.56
C THR A 139 10.14 28.92 23.96
N THR A 140 10.18 27.91 23.09
CA THR A 140 11.41 27.18 22.64
C THR A 140 11.05 26.00 21.71
N ALA A 141 11.97 25.68 20.79
CA ALA A 141 11.94 24.58 19.83
C ALA A 141 10.80 24.58 18.77
N LEU A 142 11.15 24.92 17.53
CA LEU A 142 10.47 24.38 16.35
C LEU A 142 11.15 23.07 15.96
N TYR A 143 10.33 22.04 15.74
CA TYR A 143 10.69 20.65 16.01
C TYR A 143 11.55 20.01 14.91
N GLU A 144 12.75 19.57 15.30
CA GLU A 144 13.61 18.74 14.46
C GLU A 144 12.92 17.39 14.16
N GLY A 145 12.59 17.15 12.88
CA GLY A 145 11.88 15.93 12.43
C GLY A 145 10.34 16.00 12.50
N ALA A 146 9.72 17.19 12.55
CA ALA A 146 8.26 17.31 12.48
C ALA A 146 7.68 16.76 11.17
N ALA A 147 6.51 16.13 11.29
CA ALA A 147 5.72 15.71 10.15
C ALA A 147 4.80 16.84 9.67
N VAL A 148 4.67 16.96 8.35
CA VAL A 148 3.77 17.90 7.69
C VAL A 148 2.52 17.14 7.25
N ILE A 149 1.39 17.44 7.87
CA ILE A 149 0.10 16.83 7.56
C ILE A 149 -0.67 17.76 6.63
N VAL A 150 -0.94 17.31 5.41
CA VAL A 150 -1.77 18.00 4.42
C VAL A 150 -3.12 17.28 4.36
N SER A 151 -4.15 17.85 4.97
CA SER A 151 -5.53 17.37 4.87
C SER A 151 -6.20 18.03 3.67
N ILE A 152 -6.72 17.25 2.72
CA ILE A 152 -7.47 17.75 1.56
C ILE A 152 -8.83 17.09 1.42
N LYS A 153 -9.84 17.89 1.11
CA LYS A 153 -11.20 17.45 0.86
C LYS A 153 -11.75 18.16 -0.36
N GLY A 154 -12.26 17.43 -1.35
CA GLY A 154 -12.64 18.01 -2.64
C GLY A 154 -12.94 17.00 -3.73
N ALA A 155 -12.82 17.44 -4.99
CA ALA A 155 -12.89 16.57 -6.15
C ALA A 155 -11.97 17.03 -7.29
N VAL A 156 -11.41 16.07 -8.02
CA VAL A 156 -10.72 16.29 -9.31
C VAL A 156 -11.61 15.82 -10.46
N THR A 157 -11.67 16.62 -11.53
CA THR A 157 -12.54 16.43 -12.70
C THR A 157 -11.72 16.66 -13.97
N GLY A 158 -11.23 15.57 -14.56
CA GLY A 158 -10.39 15.57 -15.77
C GLY A 158 -8.89 15.72 -15.46
N GLY A 159 -8.08 14.83 -16.05
CA GLY A 159 -6.62 14.78 -15.88
C GLY A 159 -6.16 14.31 -14.48
N PRO A 160 -5.04 13.56 -14.37
CA PRO A 160 -4.45 13.27 -13.08
C PRO A 160 -3.71 14.50 -12.55
N PHE A 161 -4.11 14.97 -11.38
CA PHE A 161 -3.32 15.95 -10.61
C PHE A 161 -2.28 15.21 -9.77
N THR A 162 -1.30 15.93 -9.23
CA THR A 162 -0.28 15.40 -8.32
C THR A 162 -0.17 16.33 -7.12
N LEU A 163 -0.52 15.83 -5.93
CA LEU A 163 -0.27 16.54 -4.68
C LEU A 163 0.93 15.91 -3.98
N GLY A 164 1.86 16.72 -3.52
CA GLY A 164 3.01 16.24 -2.77
C GLY A 164 3.76 17.36 -2.08
N MET A 165 5.01 17.07 -1.72
CA MET A 165 5.91 17.99 -1.05
C MET A 165 7.27 18.01 -1.74
N LEU A 166 7.77 19.19 -2.07
CA LEU A 166 9.16 19.42 -2.49
C LEU A 166 10.02 19.88 -1.30
N ASN A 167 11.33 19.68 -1.41
CA ASN A 167 12.34 20.18 -0.50
C ASN A 167 12.55 21.72 -0.57
N GLN A 168 13.39 22.24 0.34
CA GLN A 168 13.63 23.66 0.59
C GLN A 168 14.07 24.50 -0.63
N ASP A 169 14.65 23.87 -1.65
CA ASP A 169 15.09 24.52 -2.89
C ASP A 169 14.27 24.12 -4.13
N GLN A 170 13.15 23.40 -3.93
CA GLN A 170 12.24 22.93 -4.98
C GLN A 170 12.89 21.99 -6.01
N SER A 171 14.02 21.35 -5.67
CA SER A 171 14.77 20.49 -6.58
C SER A 171 14.28 19.05 -6.64
N ALA A 172 13.62 18.54 -5.59
CA ALA A 172 13.19 17.14 -5.50
C ALA A 172 11.89 16.96 -4.71
N TRP A 173 11.08 15.98 -5.13
CA TRP A 173 9.92 15.51 -4.37
C TRP A 173 10.36 14.68 -3.17
N ILE A 174 9.91 15.10 -1.99
CA ILE A 174 10.03 14.38 -0.72
C ILE A 174 9.03 13.21 -0.69
N GLY A 175 7.81 13.46 -1.17
CA GLY A 175 6.73 12.49 -1.36
C GLY A 175 5.61 13.10 -2.20
N GLN A 176 4.81 12.27 -2.89
CA GLN A 176 3.70 12.72 -3.74
C GLN A 176 2.66 11.60 -3.90
N ILE A 177 1.43 11.98 -4.22
CA ILE A 177 0.36 11.09 -4.68
C ILE A 177 -0.24 11.62 -5.99
N ALA A 178 -0.71 10.71 -6.83
CA ALA A 178 -1.56 11.06 -7.95
C ALA A 178 -3.00 11.22 -7.45
N LEU A 179 -3.62 12.36 -7.76
CA LEU A 179 -5.02 12.64 -7.55
C LEU A 179 -5.76 12.32 -8.86
N GLU A 180 -6.34 11.14 -8.94
CA GLU A 180 -7.19 10.75 -10.06
C GLU A 180 -8.54 11.50 -10.03
N ALA A 181 -9.29 11.45 -11.12
CA ALA A 181 -10.61 12.06 -11.17
C ALA A 181 -11.59 11.34 -10.21
N GLY A 182 -12.17 12.09 -9.27
CA GLY A 182 -13.01 11.58 -8.19
C GLY A 182 -13.12 12.55 -7.03
N GLU A 183 -13.98 12.22 -6.06
CA GLU A 183 -13.90 12.82 -4.73
C GLU A 183 -12.61 12.39 -4.04
N ILE A 184 -12.03 13.30 -3.27
CA ILE A 184 -10.78 13.13 -2.54
C ILE A 184 -11.04 13.61 -1.11
N ASP A 185 -10.78 12.76 -0.12
CA ASP A 185 -10.89 13.04 1.31
C ASP A 185 -9.69 12.36 1.98
N GLU A 186 -8.53 13.00 1.87
CA GLU A 186 -7.21 12.42 2.10
C GLU A 186 -6.41 13.23 3.13
N GLU A 187 -5.81 12.55 4.11
CA GLU A 187 -4.86 13.15 5.04
C GLU A 187 -3.45 12.61 4.80
N LEU A 188 -2.61 13.42 4.17
CA LEU A 188 -1.26 13.05 3.74
C LEU A 188 -0.23 13.50 4.77
N GLN A 189 0.41 12.55 5.44
CA GLN A 189 1.52 12.82 6.34
C GLN A 189 2.85 12.69 5.59
N PHE A 190 3.58 13.80 5.45
CA PHE A 190 4.91 13.85 4.84
C PHE A 190 5.99 14.09 5.90
N ASP A 191 7.16 13.48 5.72
CA ASP A 191 8.36 13.77 6.51
C ASP A 191 9.07 15.03 5.96
N ALA A 192 9.27 16.07 6.75
CA ALA A 192 10.10 17.21 6.32
C ALA A 192 11.61 16.85 6.22
N GLY A 193 12.03 15.78 6.90
CA GLY A 193 13.42 15.36 7.03
C GLY A 193 14.28 16.44 7.69
N ALA A 194 15.49 16.64 7.17
CA ALA A 194 16.40 17.69 7.61
C ALA A 194 16.07 19.10 7.06
N SER A 195 14.98 19.28 6.29
CA SER A 195 14.69 20.56 5.63
C SER A 195 14.25 21.64 6.63
N ASP A 196 14.83 22.85 6.57
CA ASP A 196 14.36 23.99 7.38
C ASP A 196 13.02 24.54 6.87
N ALA A 197 12.72 24.29 5.60
CA ALA A 197 11.43 24.57 4.99
C ALA A 197 11.13 23.59 3.86
N VAL A 198 9.85 23.39 3.56
CA VAL A 198 9.35 22.52 2.49
C VAL A 198 8.31 23.26 1.66
N PHE A 199 7.99 22.77 0.48
CA PHE A 199 6.92 23.31 -0.35
C PHE A 199 5.84 22.26 -0.56
N ILE A 200 4.61 22.49 -0.11
CA ILE A 200 3.48 21.67 -0.55
C ILE A 200 3.13 22.07 -1.96
N VAL A 201 3.04 21.10 -2.86
CA VAL A 201 2.89 21.31 -4.31
C VAL A 201 1.73 20.52 -4.87
N LEU A 202 0.81 21.22 -5.55
CA LEU A 202 -0.20 20.64 -6.41
C LEU A 202 0.16 20.94 -7.87
N ALA A 203 0.22 19.92 -8.71
CA ALA A 203 0.59 20.04 -10.13
C ALA A 203 -0.33 19.24 -11.06
N ASN A 204 -0.35 19.57 -12.36
CA ASN A 204 -0.99 18.76 -13.41
C ASN A 204 0.00 18.50 -14.55
N GLY A 205 0.13 17.23 -14.97
CA GLY A 205 0.89 16.81 -16.15
C GLY A 205 0.15 17.16 -17.44
N GLY A 206 0.39 18.38 -17.95
CA GLY A 206 -0.40 18.99 -19.02
C GLY A 206 -0.52 18.19 -20.33
N HIS A 207 -1.58 17.39 -20.44
CA HIS A 207 -2.34 17.12 -21.67
C HIS A 207 -3.75 16.65 -21.32
N GLY A 208 -4.78 17.35 -21.81
CA GLY A 208 -6.19 16.94 -21.73
C GLY A 208 -7.14 17.95 -21.06
N GLY A 209 -6.62 18.94 -20.34
CA GLY A 209 -7.42 19.84 -19.51
C GLY A 209 -7.98 19.14 -18.26
N GLY A 210 -8.30 19.91 -17.23
CA GLY A 210 -8.68 19.35 -15.94
C GLY A 210 -9.04 20.42 -14.92
N SER A 211 -9.88 20.09 -13.96
CA SER A 211 -10.23 20.99 -12.85
C SER A 211 -10.18 20.26 -11.52
N ALA A 212 -9.81 20.98 -10.47
CA ALA A 212 -9.79 20.49 -9.10
C ALA A 212 -10.50 21.50 -8.21
N GLU A 213 -11.39 21.03 -7.35
CA GLU A 213 -12.16 21.85 -6.42
C GLU A 213 -12.03 21.26 -5.02
N PHE A 214 -11.20 21.88 -4.19
CA PHE A 214 -10.99 21.47 -2.80
C PHE A 214 -11.84 22.34 -1.90
N SER A 215 -12.83 21.75 -1.23
CA SER A 215 -13.62 22.41 -0.17
C SER A 215 -12.85 22.61 1.12
N GLU A 216 -11.85 21.75 1.39
CA GLU A 216 -10.88 21.94 2.47
C GLU A 216 -9.45 21.71 1.95
N PHE A 217 -8.53 22.59 2.32
CA PHE A 217 -7.10 22.36 2.21
C PHE A 217 -6.42 22.93 3.46
N SER A 218 -6.01 22.07 4.39
CA SER A 218 -5.29 22.48 5.60
C SER A 218 -3.92 21.82 5.68
N VAL A 219 -2.94 22.57 6.21
CA VAL A 219 -1.61 22.01 6.50
C VAL A 219 -1.25 22.25 7.95
N LYS A 220 -0.87 21.18 8.65
CA LYS A 220 -0.58 21.15 10.09
C LYS A 220 0.82 20.58 10.31
N LEU A 221 1.50 21.01 11.36
CA LEU A 221 2.75 20.40 11.81
C LEU A 221 2.47 19.50 13.02
N LYS A 222 3.08 18.31 13.04
CA LYS A 222 2.94 17.34 14.12
C LYS A 222 4.32 16.95 14.66
N GLU A 223 4.43 16.84 15.96
CA GLU A 223 5.68 16.47 16.65
C GLU A 223 6.24 15.12 16.17
N PRO A 224 7.59 14.96 16.14
CA PRO A 224 8.22 13.69 15.82
C PRO A 224 7.73 12.59 16.78
N GLN A 225 7.31 11.45 16.25
CA GLN A 225 7.09 10.27 17.09
C GLN A 225 8.44 9.57 17.34
N PRO A 226 8.68 8.97 18.53
CA PRO A 226 9.96 8.37 18.89
C PRO A 226 10.43 7.19 18.02
N ASP A 227 9.59 6.69 17.11
CA ASP A 227 9.75 5.48 16.31
C ASP A 227 9.79 5.71 14.78
N GLY A 228 9.72 6.95 14.32
CA GLY A 228 9.72 7.30 12.90
C GLY A 228 8.34 7.24 12.23
N LEU A 229 8.26 7.66 10.97
CA LEU A 229 6.99 8.02 10.31
C LEU A 229 6.34 6.87 9.53
N PRO A 230 4.99 6.83 9.44
CA PRO A 230 4.27 5.90 8.58
C PRO A 230 4.36 6.31 7.10
N ALA A 231 4.28 5.33 6.20
CA ALA A 231 4.43 5.51 4.75
C ALA A 231 3.19 5.03 3.96
N SER A 232 3.20 5.29 2.64
CA SER A 232 2.13 5.01 1.64
C SER A 232 1.62 3.56 1.60
N GLU A 233 0.70 3.20 0.70
CA GLU A 233 0.16 1.83 0.60
C GLU A 233 1.22 0.74 0.31
N THR A 234 2.38 1.10 -0.26
CA THR A 234 3.56 0.20 -0.35
C THR A 234 4.33 0.04 0.97
N GLY A 235 4.04 0.88 1.95
CA GLY A 235 4.63 0.96 3.29
C GLY A 235 3.73 0.47 4.44
N GLN A 236 2.55 -0.11 4.17
CA GLN A 236 1.78 -0.86 5.20
C GLN A 236 2.52 -2.11 5.74
N ILE A 237 3.67 -2.43 5.15
CA ILE A 237 4.56 -3.50 5.56
C ILE A 237 5.74 -2.87 6.31
N GLY A 238 5.65 -2.75 7.63
CA GLY A 238 6.77 -2.24 8.43
C GLY A 238 8.01 -3.12 8.26
N TRP A 239 9.08 -2.53 7.69
CA TRP A 239 10.41 -3.09 7.44
C TRP A 239 10.50 -4.61 7.21
N ASN A 240 9.79 -5.14 6.21
CA ASN A 240 10.07 -6.50 5.70
C ASN A 240 11.29 -6.47 4.80
N ILE A 241 12.46 -6.58 5.43
CA ILE A 241 13.74 -6.64 4.75
C ILE A 241 14.09 -8.11 4.43
N GLY A 242 14.60 -8.35 3.22
CA GLY A 242 14.90 -9.68 2.69
C GLY A 242 13.77 -10.29 1.85
N TYR A 243 14.17 -11.06 0.84
CA TYR A 243 13.26 -11.80 -0.06
C TYR A 243 13.89 -13.08 -0.66
N SER A 244 15.06 -13.48 -0.15
CA SER A 244 15.88 -14.57 -0.67
C SER A 244 16.65 -15.22 0.47
N ALA A 245 16.21 -16.41 0.86
CA ALA A 245 16.66 -17.15 2.03
C ALA A 245 16.91 -18.63 1.71
N CYS A 246 17.59 -19.32 2.62
CA CYS A 246 17.77 -20.77 2.59
C CYS A 246 17.81 -21.29 4.03
N GLY A 247 17.24 -22.47 4.30
CA GLY A 247 17.15 -23.04 5.64
C GLY A 247 16.66 -24.49 5.65
N GLU A 248 16.57 -25.06 6.86
CA GLU A 248 16.01 -26.39 7.10
C GLU A 248 14.49 -26.29 7.33
N VAL A 249 13.71 -27.20 6.73
CA VAL A 249 12.28 -27.34 7.00
C VAL A 249 12.10 -27.96 8.38
N ILE A 250 11.62 -27.17 9.35
CA ILE A 250 11.30 -27.67 10.70
C ILE A 250 9.84 -28.12 10.85
N ALA A 251 8.93 -27.60 10.02
CA ALA A 251 7.51 -27.90 10.02
C ALA A 251 6.94 -27.88 8.60
N VAL A 252 5.88 -28.68 8.37
CA VAL A 252 5.18 -28.76 7.08
C VAL A 252 3.69 -28.54 7.32
N GLY A 253 3.09 -27.60 6.59
CA GLY A 253 1.65 -27.31 6.69
C GLY A 253 0.78 -28.42 6.11
N ALA A 254 -0.45 -28.55 6.62
CA ALA A 254 -1.42 -29.52 6.11
C ALA A 254 -1.63 -29.39 4.58
N GLY A 255 -1.64 -30.51 3.87
CA GLY A 255 -1.76 -30.55 2.41
C GLY A 255 -0.49 -30.22 1.61
N VAL A 256 0.63 -29.88 2.26
CA VAL A 256 1.93 -29.73 1.59
C VAL A 256 2.63 -31.09 1.54
N THR A 257 2.77 -31.65 0.34
CA THR A 257 3.34 -33.00 0.11
C THR A 257 4.72 -32.99 -0.56
N GLY A 258 5.19 -31.84 -1.04
CA GLY A 258 6.47 -31.71 -1.75
C GLY A 258 7.70 -31.59 -0.84
N PHE A 259 7.50 -31.44 0.47
CA PHE A 259 8.54 -31.18 1.46
C PHE A 259 8.31 -32.04 2.71
N GLN A 260 9.38 -32.33 3.44
CA GLN A 260 9.40 -33.04 4.72
C GLN A 260 10.33 -32.31 5.70
N VAL A 261 10.15 -32.58 7.00
CA VAL A 261 11.04 -32.06 8.03
C VAL A 261 12.47 -32.55 7.79
N GLY A 262 13.46 -31.66 7.89
CA GLY A 262 14.87 -31.93 7.58
C GLY A 262 15.28 -31.71 6.13
N ASP A 263 14.36 -31.39 5.21
CA ASP A 263 14.74 -30.92 3.86
C ASP A 263 15.46 -29.56 3.97
N ILE A 264 16.57 -29.38 3.24
CA ILE A 264 17.15 -28.05 3.02
C ILE A 264 16.43 -27.42 1.82
N VAL A 265 15.90 -26.21 2.01
CA VAL A 265 15.10 -25.48 1.00
C VAL A 265 15.61 -24.06 0.78
N ALA A 266 15.57 -23.64 -0.48
CA ALA A 266 15.70 -22.24 -0.87
C ALA A 266 14.31 -21.61 -0.98
N CYS A 267 14.17 -20.38 -0.49
CA CYS A 267 12.90 -19.69 -0.31
C CYS A 267 12.95 -18.28 -0.92
N GLY A 268 11.85 -17.88 -1.56
CA GLY A 268 11.70 -16.55 -2.13
C GLY A 268 10.40 -15.83 -1.76
N GLY A 269 10.34 -14.55 -2.11
CA GLY A 269 9.15 -13.70 -1.94
C GLY A 269 9.32 -12.67 -0.82
N ALA A 270 9.18 -11.40 -1.17
CA ALA A 270 9.16 -10.32 -0.18
C ALA A 270 7.90 -10.46 0.71
N GLY A 271 8.07 -10.34 2.02
CA GLY A 271 7.01 -10.62 2.99
C GLY A 271 6.81 -12.11 3.31
N GLN A 272 7.66 -13.00 2.78
CA GLN A 272 7.68 -14.42 3.15
C GLN A 272 9.11 -14.89 3.48
N ALA A 273 10.03 -14.76 2.53
CA ALA A 273 11.45 -15.10 2.68
C ALA A 273 12.27 -13.90 3.22
N ASN A 274 11.76 -13.30 4.28
CA ASN A 274 12.40 -12.17 4.97
C ASN A 274 13.65 -12.65 5.75
N HIS A 275 14.48 -11.70 6.19
CA HIS A 275 15.58 -11.99 7.10
C HIS A 275 15.06 -12.24 8.52
N ALA A 276 14.90 -13.51 8.89
CA ALA A 276 14.54 -13.96 10.23
C ALA A 276 15.08 -15.39 10.48
N GLU A 277 15.27 -15.75 11.75
CA GLU A 277 15.65 -17.12 12.16
C GLU A 277 14.59 -18.16 11.76
N PHE A 278 13.33 -17.75 11.74
CA PHE A 278 12.18 -18.56 11.33
C PHE A 278 11.31 -17.81 10.34
N ILE A 279 10.93 -18.47 9.26
CA ILE A 279 10.06 -17.94 8.20
C ILE A 279 8.99 -18.95 7.82
N SER A 280 7.78 -18.48 7.53
CA SER A 280 6.69 -19.32 7.02
C SER A 280 6.41 -18.97 5.56
N VAL A 281 6.89 -19.81 4.65
CA VAL A 281 6.87 -19.56 3.20
C VAL A 281 5.91 -20.52 2.50
N LYS A 282 5.23 -20.03 1.46
CA LYS A 282 4.26 -20.81 0.69
C LYS A 282 4.97 -21.83 -0.21
N ARG A 283 4.39 -23.03 -0.35
CA ARG A 283 4.97 -24.18 -1.08
C ARG A 283 5.51 -23.88 -2.48
N ASN A 284 4.89 -22.95 -3.20
CA ASN A 284 5.22 -22.61 -4.59
C ASN A 284 6.29 -21.49 -4.72
N LEU A 285 6.77 -20.99 -3.57
CA LEU A 285 7.90 -20.06 -3.42
C LEU A 285 9.10 -20.73 -2.69
N CYS A 286 9.04 -22.05 -2.51
CA CYS A 286 10.11 -22.89 -1.97
C CYS A 286 10.59 -23.89 -3.04
N VAL A 287 11.85 -24.31 -2.93
CA VAL A 287 12.42 -25.42 -3.70
C VAL A 287 13.45 -26.17 -2.86
N LYS A 288 13.57 -27.50 -3.02
CA LYS A 288 14.63 -28.28 -2.36
C LYS A 288 16.00 -27.91 -2.93
N VAL A 289 17.00 -27.79 -2.07
CA VAL A 289 18.39 -27.57 -2.49
C VAL A 289 18.99 -28.89 -3.00
N PRO A 290 19.55 -28.94 -4.23
CA PRO A 290 20.19 -30.15 -4.75
C PRO A 290 21.40 -30.59 -3.90
N ALA A 291 21.65 -31.89 -3.86
CA ALA A 291 22.82 -32.44 -3.19
C ALA A 291 24.11 -31.84 -3.76
N GLY A 292 25.01 -31.39 -2.88
CA GLY A 292 26.27 -30.73 -3.26
C GLY A 292 26.20 -29.20 -3.36
N VAL A 293 25.00 -28.59 -3.40
CA VAL A 293 24.87 -27.13 -3.27
C VAL A 293 24.80 -26.76 -1.79
N SER A 294 25.67 -25.86 -1.33
CA SER A 294 25.65 -25.43 0.07
C SER A 294 24.48 -24.47 0.35
N PRO A 295 23.95 -24.42 1.59
CA PRO A 295 22.88 -23.48 1.95
C PRO A 295 23.26 -22.01 1.68
N HIS A 296 24.54 -21.69 1.81
CA HIS A 296 25.12 -20.38 1.51
C HIS A 296 24.83 -19.94 0.08
N LEU A 297 25.25 -20.75 -0.90
CA LEU A 297 25.02 -20.49 -2.33
C LEU A 297 23.51 -20.50 -2.64
N ALA A 298 22.77 -21.45 -2.07
CA ALA A 298 21.33 -21.57 -2.29
C ALA A 298 20.53 -20.35 -1.78
N SER A 299 21.06 -19.57 -0.84
CA SER A 299 20.40 -18.35 -0.34
C SER A 299 20.21 -17.25 -1.41
N THR A 300 20.88 -17.36 -2.57
CA THR A 300 20.76 -16.44 -3.71
C THR A 300 19.66 -16.83 -4.71
N THR A 301 18.93 -17.92 -4.45
CA THR A 301 18.02 -18.54 -5.42
C THR A 301 16.96 -17.58 -6.00
N THR A 302 16.45 -16.62 -5.23
CA THR A 302 15.44 -15.68 -5.77
C THR A 302 16.04 -14.70 -6.79
N VAL A 303 17.27 -14.20 -6.58
CA VAL A 303 17.94 -13.34 -7.58
C VAL A 303 18.36 -14.14 -8.82
N GLY A 304 18.76 -15.40 -8.63
CA GLY A 304 18.99 -16.34 -9.72
C GLY A 304 17.76 -16.59 -10.57
N ALA A 305 16.60 -16.78 -9.94
CA ALA A 305 15.32 -16.96 -10.62
C ALA A 305 14.87 -15.73 -11.43
N ILE A 306 15.21 -14.50 -10.98
CA ILE A 306 14.97 -13.26 -11.75
C ILE A 306 15.84 -13.23 -13.01
N ALA A 307 17.14 -13.56 -12.89
CA ALA A 307 18.04 -13.65 -14.04
C ALA A 307 17.59 -14.73 -15.05
N MET A 308 17.21 -15.91 -14.56
CA MET A 308 16.63 -17.00 -15.37
C MET A 308 15.39 -16.55 -16.15
N GLN A 309 14.50 -15.78 -15.52
CA GLN A 309 13.32 -15.25 -16.19
C GLN A 309 13.67 -14.24 -17.29
N GLY A 310 14.65 -13.36 -17.06
CA GLY A 310 15.17 -12.44 -18.09
C GLY A 310 15.68 -13.17 -19.32
N VAL A 311 16.50 -14.22 -19.13
CA VAL A 311 17.00 -15.06 -20.23
C VAL A 311 15.86 -15.80 -20.94
N ARG A 312 14.89 -16.34 -20.20
CA ARG A 312 13.71 -17.02 -20.77
C ARG A 312 12.80 -16.08 -21.56
N ARG A 313 12.73 -14.80 -21.20
CA ARG A 313 12.02 -13.76 -21.97
C ARG A 313 12.78 -13.33 -23.22
N ALA A 314 14.11 -13.40 -23.21
CA ALA A 314 14.91 -13.22 -24.43
C ALA A 314 14.66 -14.36 -25.43
N ASP A 315 14.44 -15.59 -24.95
CA ASP A 315 14.19 -16.79 -25.77
C ASP A 315 15.21 -16.93 -26.90
N LEU A 316 16.50 -16.91 -26.51
CA LEU A 316 17.63 -17.06 -27.41
C LEU A 316 17.89 -18.54 -27.75
N ARG A 317 18.69 -18.77 -28.79
CA ARG A 317 19.16 -20.07 -29.26
C ARG A 317 20.69 -20.18 -29.17
N LEU A 318 21.18 -21.41 -29.26
CA LEU A 318 22.60 -21.72 -29.23
C LEU A 318 23.35 -20.95 -30.33
N GLY A 319 24.38 -20.19 -29.95
CA GLY A 319 25.18 -19.35 -30.86
C GLY A 319 24.63 -17.95 -31.14
N GLU A 320 23.43 -17.59 -30.66
CA GLU A 320 22.90 -16.22 -30.80
C GLU A 320 23.62 -15.22 -29.88
N VAL A 321 23.54 -13.94 -30.22
CA VAL A 321 24.29 -12.86 -29.57
C VAL A 321 23.42 -12.07 -28.60
N ALA A 322 23.87 -11.97 -27.35
CA ALA A 322 23.22 -11.26 -26.26
C ALA A 322 24.05 -10.05 -25.80
N CYS A 323 23.41 -8.92 -25.53
CA CYS A 323 24.00 -7.81 -24.78
C CYS A 323 23.34 -7.74 -23.39
N VAL A 324 24.13 -7.64 -22.31
CA VAL A 324 23.66 -7.49 -20.93
C VAL A 324 24.04 -6.10 -20.42
N VAL A 325 23.05 -5.27 -20.12
CA VAL A 325 23.23 -3.87 -19.69
C VAL A 325 22.93 -3.75 -18.19
N GLY A 326 23.95 -3.47 -17.39
CA GLY A 326 23.94 -3.43 -15.93
C GLY A 326 24.47 -4.72 -15.31
N LEU A 327 25.79 -4.81 -15.15
CA LEU A 327 26.55 -5.94 -14.61
C LEU A 327 26.59 -5.90 -13.06
N GLY A 328 25.47 -5.54 -12.42
CA GLY A 328 25.25 -5.84 -11.01
C GLY A 328 25.02 -7.35 -10.78
N LEU A 329 24.67 -7.74 -9.56
CA LEU A 329 24.46 -9.15 -9.17
C LEU A 329 23.59 -9.95 -10.18
N ILE A 330 22.40 -9.45 -10.51
CA ILE A 330 21.48 -10.08 -11.47
C ILE A 330 22.09 -10.13 -12.88
N GLY A 331 22.81 -9.08 -13.30
CA GLY A 331 23.48 -9.02 -14.60
C GLY A 331 24.62 -10.02 -14.75
N LEU A 332 25.47 -10.16 -13.72
CA LEU A 332 26.56 -11.13 -13.72
C LEU A 332 26.05 -12.58 -13.65
N ILE A 333 24.95 -12.84 -12.95
CA ILE A 333 24.26 -14.14 -13.04
C ILE A 333 23.68 -14.35 -14.46
N THR A 334 23.09 -13.32 -15.06
CA THR A 334 22.53 -13.36 -16.44
C THR A 334 23.61 -13.69 -17.47
N VAL A 335 24.80 -13.08 -17.37
CA VAL A 335 25.98 -13.42 -18.20
C VAL A 335 26.28 -14.91 -18.13
N GLN A 336 26.41 -15.47 -16.92
CA GLN A 336 26.75 -16.89 -16.73
C GLN A 336 25.67 -17.84 -17.29
N ILE A 337 24.38 -17.53 -17.09
CA ILE A 337 23.27 -18.33 -17.66
C ILE A 337 23.30 -18.31 -19.20
N LEU A 338 23.56 -17.15 -19.81
CA LEU A 338 23.68 -17.02 -21.27
C LEU A 338 24.89 -17.79 -21.81
N LYS A 339 26.04 -17.74 -21.13
CA LYS A 339 27.22 -18.55 -21.50
C LYS A 339 26.98 -20.05 -21.33
N ALA A 340 26.29 -20.47 -20.26
CA ALA A 340 25.87 -21.85 -20.08
C ALA A 340 24.86 -22.32 -21.15
N SER A 341 24.07 -21.39 -21.70
CA SER A 341 23.18 -21.60 -22.86
C SER A 341 23.90 -21.57 -24.21
N GLY A 342 25.21 -21.30 -24.23
CA GLY A 342 26.05 -21.24 -25.42
C GLY A 342 25.82 -20.01 -26.30
N CYS A 343 25.34 -18.90 -25.74
CA CYS A 343 25.27 -17.61 -26.42
C CYS A 343 26.65 -16.91 -26.46
N VAL A 344 26.80 -15.97 -27.39
CA VAL A 344 27.87 -14.95 -27.34
C VAL A 344 27.35 -13.77 -26.51
N VAL A 345 28.12 -13.29 -25.53
CA VAL A 345 27.65 -12.34 -24.52
C VAL A 345 28.57 -11.13 -24.44
N ILE A 346 27.97 -9.95 -24.63
CA ILE A 346 28.60 -8.64 -24.44
C ILE A 346 28.03 -8.02 -23.16
N GLY A 347 28.89 -7.57 -22.25
CA GLY A 347 28.51 -6.85 -21.03
C GLY A 347 28.72 -5.34 -21.12
N LEU A 348 27.81 -4.55 -20.54
CA LEU A 348 27.94 -3.10 -20.37
C LEU A 348 27.57 -2.69 -18.93
N ASP A 349 28.51 -2.09 -18.19
CA ASP A 349 28.26 -1.43 -16.90
C ASP A 349 29.28 -0.32 -16.70
N LEU A 350 28.90 0.75 -15.99
CA LEU A 350 29.78 1.90 -15.77
C LEU A 350 30.95 1.59 -14.80
N ASP A 351 30.87 0.52 -14.01
CA ASP A 351 31.94 0.12 -13.08
C ASP A 351 32.93 -0.87 -13.74
N GLU A 352 34.19 -0.45 -13.83
CA GLU A 352 35.30 -1.25 -14.37
C GLU A 352 35.50 -2.58 -13.64
N GLU A 353 35.23 -2.64 -12.33
CA GLU A 353 35.36 -3.87 -11.54
C GLU A 353 34.30 -4.90 -11.95
N ARG A 354 33.07 -4.45 -12.24
CA ARG A 354 31.98 -5.31 -12.73
C ARG A 354 32.24 -5.80 -14.15
N VAL A 355 32.79 -4.93 -15.00
CA VAL A 355 33.26 -5.27 -16.34
C VAL A 355 34.39 -6.32 -16.30
N ALA A 356 35.32 -6.21 -15.34
CA ALA A 356 36.37 -7.20 -15.13
C ALA A 356 35.80 -8.54 -14.63
N ARG A 357 34.88 -8.53 -13.65
CA ARG A 357 34.19 -9.76 -13.18
C ARG A 357 33.39 -10.42 -14.30
N ALA A 358 32.68 -9.67 -15.14
CA ALA A 358 31.93 -10.24 -16.26
C ALA A 358 32.82 -11.02 -17.25
N LYS A 359 34.03 -10.51 -17.54
CA LYS A 359 35.03 -11.22 -18.36
C LYS A 359 35.54 -12.49 -17.67
N ALA A 360 35.86 -12.41 -16.39
CA ALA A 360 36.29 -13.57 -15.60
C ALA A 360 35.21 -14.67 -15.54
N LEU A 361 33.93 -14.27 -15.51
CA LEU A 361 32.75 -15.13 -15.52
C LEU A 361 32.28 -15.52 -16.94
N GLY A 362 33.12 -15.29 -17.96
CA GLY A 362 32.96 -15.87 -19.30
C GLY A 362 32.28 -14.98 -20.35
N ALA A 363 32.00 -13.70 -20.10
CA ALA A 363 31.55 -12.79 -21.15
C ALA A 363 32.62 -12.65 -22.24
N ASP A 364 32.23 -12.82 -23.51
CA ASP A 364 33.15 -12.74 -24.66
C ASP A 364 33.69 -11.33 -24.86
N ALA A 365 32.91 -10.31 -24.46
CA ALA A 365 33.37 -8.94 -24.29
C ALA A 365 32.63 -8.27 -23.12
N ALA A 366 33.28 -7.29 -22.47
CA ALA A 366 32.58 -6.35 -21.60
C ALA A 366 33.33 -5.00 -21.55
N VAL A 367 32.59 -3.89 -21.48
CA VAL A 367 33.15 -2.52 -21.52
C VAL A 367 32.31 -1.55 -20.68
N THR A 368 32.89 -0.39 -20.38
CA THR A 368 32.23 0.70 -19.65
C THR A 368 31.56 1.73 -20.56
N ASP A 369 32.02 1.86 -21.80
CA ASP A 369 31.47 2.80 -22.78
C ASP A 369 30.35 2.16 -23.63
N ALA A 370 29.27 2.92 -23.84
CA ALA A 370 28.09 2.44 -24.54
C ALA A 370 28.26 2.38 -26.07
N ASP A 371 29.03 3.30 -26.66
CA ASP A 371 29.30 3.29 -28.10
C ASP A 371 30.29 2.17 -28.45
N GLU A 372 31.26 1.90 -27.56
CA GLU A 372 32.11 0.71 -27.66
C GLU A 372 31.30 -0.59 -27.49
N ALA A 373 30.36 -0.67 -26.55
CA ALA A 373 29.49 -1.84 -26.40
C ALA A 373 28.66 -2.09 -27.67
N ALA A 374 28.11 -1.04 -28.29
CA ALA A 374 27.41 -1.13 -29.56
C ALA A 374 28.35 -1.59 -30.71
N ARG A 375 29.57 -1.07 -30.78
CA ARG A 375 30.60 -1.46 -31.76
C ARG A 375 31.01 -2.94 -31.61
N LEU A 376 31.25 -3.39 -30.39
CA LEU A 376 31.61 -4.78 -30.09
C LEU A 376 30.45 -5.74 -30.36
N THR A 377 29.23 -5.34 -30.03
CA THR A 377 28.02 -6.11 -30.34
C THR A 377 27.78 -6.21 -31.84
N LEU A 378 28.03 -5.15 -32.62
CA LEU A 378 28.00 -5.22 -34.09
C LEU A 378 29.09 -6.16 -34.62
N HIS A 379 30.31 -6.10 -34.07
CA HIS A 379 31.42 -6.96 -34.50
C HIS A 379 31.13 -8.46 -34.25
N LEU A 380 30.75 -8.81 -33.01
CA LEU A 380 30.44 -10.18 -32.61
C LEU A 380 29.12 -10.69 -33.22
N GLY A 381 28.13 -9.80 -33.40
CA GLY A 381 26.89 -10.03 -34.12
C GLY A 381 27.02 -10.02 -35.65
N SER A 382 28.21 -10.27 -36.22
CA SER A 382 28.46 -10.37 -37.66
C SER A 382 27.94 -9.18 -38.50
N GLY A 383 27.95 -7.98 -37.92
CA GLY A 383 27.47 -6.74 -38.52
C GLY A 383 25.99 -6.39 -38.25
N PHE A 384 25.23 -7.26 -37.58
CA PHE A 384 23.79 -7.09 -37.39
C PHE A 384 23.39 -6.51 -36.03
N GLY A 385 24.19 -6.75 -34.98
CA GLY A 385 23.88 -6.39 -33.59
C GLY A 385 23.39 -7.59 -32.77
N ALA A 386 22.94 -7.37 -31.53
CA ALA A 386 22.47 -8.45 -30.65
C ALA A 386 21.08 -8.96 -31.05
N ASP A 387 20.88 -10.28 -31.02
CA ASP A 387 19.58 -10.94 -31.11
C ASP A 387 18.65 -10.51 -29.96
N ALA A 388 19.22 -10.36 -28.76
CA ALA A 388 18.54 -9.71 -27.65
C ALA A 388 19.47 -8.86 -26.77
N THR A 389 18.96 -7.71 -26.31
CA THR A 389 19.58 -6.94 -25.22
C THR A 389 18.76 -7.12 -23.94
N ILE A 390 19.38 -7.61 -22.87
CA ILE A 390 18.76 -7.79 -21.55
C ILE A 390 19.24 -6.65 -20.62
N ILE A 391 18.31 -5.87 -20.09
CA ILE A 391 18.59 -4.73 -19.22
C ILE A 391 18.35 -5.12 -17.76
N THR A 392 19.44 -5.30 -17.02
CA THR A 392 19.48 -5.60 -15.58
C THR A 392 19.93 -4.39 -14.74
N ALA A 393 20.27 -3.27 -15.39
CA ALA A 393 20.54 -1.98 -14.73
C ALA A 393 19.31 -1.38 -14.05
N ALA A 394 19.53 -0.61 -12.98
CA ALA A 394 18.49 0.19 -12.33
C ALA A 394 18.94 1.66 -12.24
N ALA A 395 18.25 2.54 -12.96
CA ALA A 395 18.46 4.00 -12.93
C ALA A 395 17.31 4.71 -13.64
N LYS A 396 16.79 5.81 -13.07
CA LYS A 396 15.68 6.62 -13.62
C LYS A 396 16.14 7.49 -14.82
N THR A 397 16.58 6.86 -15.89
CA THR A 397 17.02 7.49 -17.14
C THR A 397 16.62 6.66 -18.36
N ASP A 398 16.18 7.34 -19.41
CA ASP A 398 15.81 6.75 -20.70
C ASP A 398 17.05 6.38 -21.55
N ALA A 399 18.25 6.82 -21.17
CA ALA A 399 19.47 6.55 -21.93
C ALA A 399 19.76 5.04 -22.06
N ILE A 400 19.39 4.24 -21.04
CA ILE A 400 19.63 2.80 -21.00
C ILE A 400 18.79 2.08 -22.07
N ILE A 401 17.48 2.34 -22.11
CA ILE A 401 16.59 1.69 -23.08
C ILE A 401 16.91 2.12 -24.51
N ASN A 402 17.27 3.39 -24.72
CA ASN A 402 17.62 3.89 -26.06
C ASN A 402 18.96 3.36 -26.56
N ASN A 403 19.96 3.18 -25.69
CA ASN A 403 21.21 2.50 -26.07
C ASN A 403 21.00 0.99 -26.32
N ALA A 404 20.04 0.34 -25.66
CA ALA A 404 19.63 -1.02 -26.01
C ALA A 404 18.99 -1.09 -27.42
N MET A 405 18.20 -0.10 -27.84
CA MET A 405 17.67 -0.03 -29.21
C MET A 405 18.78 0.09 -30.26
N LYS A 406 19.83 0.88 -29.99
CA LYS A 406 21.02 1.02 -30.87
C LYS A 406 21.80 -0.29 -31.00
N THR A 407 21.92 -1.03 -29.91
CA THR A 407 22.74 -2.26 -29.80
C THR A 407 22.04 -3.51 -30.33
N THR A 408 20.71 -3.55 -30.26
CA THR A 408 19.87 -4.67 -30.75
C THR A 408 19.76 -4.66 -32.27
N ARG A 409 19.72 -5.86 -32.89
CA ARG A 409 19.55 -6.00 -34.35
C ARG A 409 18.13 -5.69 -34.83
N ARG A 410 17.96 -5.64 -36.15
CA ARG A 410 16.62 -5.63 -36.76
C ARG A 410 15.85 -6.91 -36.39
N ARG A 411 14.61 -6.78 -35.93
CA ARG A 411 13.77 -7.86 -35.36
C ARG A 411 14.43 -8.61 -34.20
N GLY A 412 15.28 -7.93 -33.44
CA GLY A 412 15.79 -8.41 -32.16
C GLY A 412 14.87 -7.97 -31.01
N LYS A 413 15.19 -8.43 -29.80
CA LYS A 413 14.39 -8.19 -28.58
C LYS A 413 15.14 -7.28 -27.58
N VAL A 414 14.43 -6.40 -26.90
CA VAL A 414 14.93 -5.71 -25.70
C VAL A 414 14.12 -6.20 -24.50
N VAL A 415 14.78 -6.86 -23.55
CA VAL A 415 14.16 -7.42 -22.35
C VAL A 415 14.48 -6.54 -21.15
N ILE A 416 13.44 -5.97 -20.53
CA ILE A 416 13.57 -5.13 -19.34
C ILE A 416 13.41 -6.03 -18.09
N VAL A 417 14.45 -6.08 -17.26
CA VAL A 417 14.49 -6.80 -15.98
C VAL A 417 14.67 -5.84 -14.80
N GLY A 418 15.49 -4.80 -14.97
CA GLY A 418 15.72 -3.75 -13.97
C GLY A 418 14.80 -2.53 -14.13
N ASP A 419 14.87 -1.63 -13.15
CA ASP A 419 14.02 -0.43 -13.04
C ASP A 419 14.65 0.78 -13.75
N ILE A 420 14.13 1.12 -14.93
CA ILE A 420 14.71 2.11 -15.86
C ILE A 420 13.69 3.16 -16.33
N GLY A 421 14.18 4.24 -16.95
CA GLY A 421 13.33 5.11 -17.77
C GLY A 421 12.83 4.38 -19.03
N MET A 422 11.59 4.66 -19.42
CA MET A 422 10.87 3.95 -20.49
C MET A 422 10.50 4.82 -21.71
N SER A 423 11.03 6.04 -21.84
CA SER A 423 10.78 6.90 -23.01
C SER A 423 11.63 6.41 -24.20
N ILE A 424 11.02 5.67 -25.12
CA ILE A 424 11.70 5.09 -26.29
C ILE A 424 11.74 6.08 -27.46
N GLU A 425 12.93 6.35 -27.98
CA GLU A 425 13.15 7.10 -29.20
C GLU A 425 12.66 6.30 -30.42
N ARG A 426 11.71 6.87 -31.16
CA ARG A 426 11.04 6.19 -32.29
C ARG A 426 12.01 5.75 -33.41
N ALA A 427 13.14 6.44 -33.61
CA ALA A 427 13.96 6.29 -34.81
C ALA A 427 14.52 4.87 -35.00
N ASP A 428 15.33 4.37 -34.06
CA ASP A 428 15.86 3.00 -34.12
C ASP A 428 14.75 1.97 -33.92
N PHE A 429 13.84 2.20 -32.96
CA PHE A 429 12.74 1.29 -32.65
C PHE A 429 11.87 0.96 -33.87
N TYR A 430 11.44 1.99 -34.60
CA TYR A 430 10.64 1.85 -35.83
C TYR A 430 11.46 1.26 -37.00
N LYS A 431 12.68 1.76 -37.23
CA LYS A 431 13.54 1.30 -38.34
C LYS A 431 13.95 -0.17 -38.20
N LYS A 432 14.14 -0.62 -36.96
CA LYS A 432 14.61 -1.97 -36.64
C LYS A 432 13.49 -2.95 -36.31
N GLU A 433 12.24 -2.50 -36.12
CA GLU A 433 11.11 -3.42 -35.85
C GLU A 433 11.43 -4.33 -34.65
N ILE A 434 11.90 -3.71 -33.54
CA ILE A 434 12.34 -4.39 -32.32
C ILE A 434 11.13 -4.76 -31.46
N ASP A 435 11.19 -5.91 -30.79
CA ASP A 435 10.24 -6.26 -29.72
C ASP A 435 10.74 -5.77 -28.36
N VAL A 436 9.90 -5.06 -27.60
CA VAL A 436 10.22 -4.70 -26.19
C VAL A 436 9.41 -5.58 -25.25
N LEU A 437 10.09 -6.28 -24.35
CA LEU A 437 9.54 -7.32 -23.50
C LEU A 437 9.81 -7.00 -22.03
N MET A 438 8.77 -6.94 -21.21
CA MET A 438 8.92 -6.91 -19.75
C MET A 438 9.24 -8.32 -19.20
N SER A 439 10.06 -8.38 -18.16
CA SER A 439 10.39 -9.58 -17.40
C SER A 439 9.88 -9.49 -15.96
N THR A 440 8.72 -10.11 -15.70
CA THR A 440 8.06 -10.08 -14.38
C THR A 440 8.83 -10.91 -13.33
N SER A 441 9.79 -10.28 -12.65
CA SER A 441 10.49 -10.84 -11.49
C SER A 441 10.98 -12.29 -11.72
N TYR A 442 10.72 -13.22 -10.79
CA TYR A 442 11.05 -14.65 -10.92
C TYR A 442 10.06 -15.48 -11.77
N GLY A 443 9.15 -14.85 -12.51
CA GLY A 443 8.41 -15.44 -13.64
C GLY A 443 6.95 -15.84 -13.39
N PRO A 444 6.35 -16.66 -14.28
CA PRO A 444 4.95 -17.07 -14.23
C PRO A 444 4.54 -17.63 -12.87
N GLY A 445 3.42 -17.13 -12.35
CA GLY A 445 2.98 -17.30 -10.96
C GLY A 445 3.14 -16.04 -10.12
N ARG A 446 4.02 -15.10 -10.49
CA ARG A 446 4.16 -13.83 -9.75
C ARG A 446 2.88 -13.00 -9.87
N TYR A 447 2.38 -12.51 -8.74
CA TYR A 447 1.13 -11.76 -8.63
C TYR A 447 -0.15 -12.57 -8.90
N ASP A 448 -0.06 -13.90 -8.98
CA ASP A 448 -1.22 -14.79 -9.03
C ASP A 448 -1.45 -15.40 -7.63
N ALA A 449 -2.53 -15.01 -6.95
CA ALA A 449 -2.85 -15.50 -5.61
C ALA A 449 -3.13 -17.01 -5.57
N THR A 450 -3.69 -17.57 -6.64
CA THR A 450 -3.92 -19.01 -6.85
C THR A 450 -2.60 -19.77 -6.77
N TYR A 451 -1.55 -19.20 -7.38
CA TYR A 451 -0.21 -19.78 -7.39
C TYR A 451 0.56 -19.50 -6.09
N GLU A 452 0.65 -18.23 -5.65
CA GLU A 452 1.52 -17.80 -4.54
C GLU A 452 0.92 -18.06 -3.16
N ILE A 453 -0.39 -17.91 -2.99
CA ILE A 453 -1.06 -17.94 -1.67
C ILE A 453 -1.76 -19.28 -1.42
N GLU A 454 -2.51 -19.78 -2.41
CA GLU A 454 -3.22 -21.06 -2.34
C GLU A 454 -2.30 -22.26 -2.67
N GLY A 455 -1.18 -22.03 -3.36
CA GLY A 455 -0.21 -23.06 -3.69
C GLY A 455 -0.65 -24.01 -4.80
N ARG A 456 -1.62 -23.61 -5.64
CA ARG A 456 -2.08 -24.36 -6.81
C ARG A 456 -1.13 -24.08 -7.98
N ASP A 457 -0.44 -25.12 -8.46
CA ASP A 457 0.52 -24.99 -9.57
C ASP A 457 -0.21 -25.03 -10.93
N TYR A 458 0.37 -24.40 -11.96
CA TYR A 458 -0.16 -24.45 -13.32
C TYR A 458 0.08 -25.83 -13.95
N PRO A 459 -0.81 -26.30 -14.85
CA PRO A 459 -0.59 -27.55 -15.55
C PRO A 459 0.69 -27.48 -16.38
N TYR A 460 1.63 -28.40 -16.10
CA TYR A 460 3.01 -28.37 -16.57
C TYR A 460 3.15 -28.20 -18.10
N ALA A 461 2.23 -28.78 -18.87
CA ALA A 461 2.25 -28.73 -20.34
C ALA A 461 2.01 -27.33 -20.93
N TYR A 462 1.28 -26.45 -20.22
CA TYR A 462 0.99 -25.09 -20.68
C TYR A 462 1.97 -24.06 -20.12
N VAL A 463 2.36 -24.19 -18.85
CA VAL A 463 3.32 -23.30 -18.20
C VAL A 463 4.46 -24.15 -17.65
N ARG A 464 5.46 -24.43 -18.49
CA ARG A 464 6.64 -25.24 -18.11
C ARG A 464 7.46 -24.57 -17.01
N TRP A 465 7.62 -23.25 -17.09
CA TRP A 465 8.56 -22.48 -16.28
C TRP A 465 7.82 -21.50 -15.36
N THR A 466 7.53 -21.98 -14.15
CA THR A 466 6.94 -21.22 -13.05
C THR A 466 8.01 -20.69 -12.09
N GLN A 467 7.63 -19.88 -11.10
CA GLN A 467 8.54 -19.30 -10.11
C GLN A 467 9.48 -20.34 -9.46
N ASN A 468 8.94 -21.42 -8.89
CA ASN A 468 9.74 -22.47 -8.26
C ASN A 468 10.57 -23.30 -9.26
N ARG A 469 10.18 -23.36 -10.55
CA ARG A 469 10.94 -24.05 -11.61
C ARG A 469 11.99 -23.15 -12.28
N ASN A 470 11.89 -21.82 -12.13
CA ASN A 470 13.01 -20.88 -12.32
C ASN A 470 14.04 -21.08 -11.20
N MET A 471 13.59 -21.14 -9.94
CA MET A 471 14.43 -21.40 -8.77
C MET A 471 15.16 -22.75 -8.85
N ALA A 472 14.46 -23.84 -9.16
CA ALA A 472 15.04 -25.18 -9.34
C ALA A 472 16.14 -25.18 -10.42
N ALA A 473 15.82 -24.66 -11.61
CA ALA A 473 16.76 -24.65 -12.73
C ALA A 473 18.02 -23.79 -12.46
N TYR A 474 17.91 -22.74 -11.64
CA TYR A 474 19.06 -21.97 -11.18
C TYR A 474 19.96 -22.79 -10.24
N LEU A 475 19.36 -23.48 -9.26
CA LEU A 475 20.09 -24.36 -8.35
C LEU A 475 20.76 -25.53 -9.09
N ASP A 476 20.10 -26.10 -10.09
CA ASP A 476 20.68 -27.15 -10.95
C ASP A 476 21.92 -26.65 -11.70
N LEU A 477 21.94 -25.38 -12.14
CA LEU A 477 23.11 -24.78 -12.79
C LEU A 477 24.27 -24.53 -11.80
N ILE A 478 23.98 -24.18 -10.54
CA ILE A 478 25.01 -24.14 -9.48
C ILE A 478 25.55 -25.55 -9.21
N ALA A 479 24.68 -26.56 -9.07
CA ALA A 479 25.05 -27.95 -8.83
C ALA A 479 25.95 -28.53 -9.95
N GLN A 480 25.75 -28.07 -11.19
CA GLN A 480 26.55 -28.42 -12.36
C GLN A 480 27.86 -27.61 -12.52
N GLY A 481 28.15 -26.67 -11.61
CA GLY A 481 29.29 -25.76 -11.72
C GLY A 481 29.21 -24.81 -12.93
N LYS A 482 27.99 -24.51 -13.41
CA LYS A 482 27.75 -23.59 -14.54
C LYS A 482 27.55 -22.14 -14.11
N ILE A 483 27.35 -21.91 -12.82
CA ILE A 483 27.26 -20.57 -12.21
C ILE A 483 28.19 -20.57 -11.00
N ASP A 484 29.26 -19.80 -11.08
CA ASP A 484 30.07 -19.37 -9.94
C ASP A 484 29.36 -18.17 -9.29
N ILE A 485 28.65 -18.45 -8.20
CA ILE A 485 27.99 -17.45 -7.36
C ILE A 485 28.87 -17.01 -6.18
N GLU A 486 29.91 -17.80 -5.84
CA GLU A 486 30.90 -17.46 -4.80
C GLU A 486 31.68 -16.20 -5.21
N ALA A 487 32.09 -16.12 -6.47
CA ALA A 487 32.74 -14.92 -7.06
C ALA A 487 31.87 -13.64 -7.08
N LEU A 488 30.59 -13.74 -6.70
CA LEU A 488 29.62 -12.64 -6.63
C LEU A 488 29.19 -12.31 -5.19
N ILE A 489 29.70 -13.04 -4.19
CA ILE A 489 29.49 -12.78 -2.77
C ILE A 489 30.75 -12.07 -2.25
N ASP A 490 30.60 -10.80 -1.87
CA ASP A 490 31.73 -9.99 -1.38
C ASP A 490 31.84 -10.03 0.15
N GLU A 491 30.71 -10.16 0.85
CA GLU A 491 30.67 -10.13 2.32
C GLU A 491 29.70 -11.18 2.88
N VAL A 492 30.09 -11.75 4.03
CA VAL A 492 29.24 -12.62 4.85
C VAL A 492 29.23 -12.03 6.25
N VAL A 493 28.06 -11.61 6.73
CA VAL A 493 27.90 -10.86 7.98
C VAL A 493 26.99 -11.63 8.93
N PRO A 494 27.34 -11.81 10.21
CA PRO A 494 26.43 -12.36 11.21
C PRO A 494 25.15 -11.52 11.32
N VAL A 495 23.99 -12.14 11.52
CA VAL A 495 22.69 -11.43 11.60
C VAL A 495 22.64 -10.43 12.77
N GLU A 496 23.44 -10.65 13.82
CA GLU A 496 23.63 -9.76 14.97
C GLU A 496 24.22 -8.40 14.56
N ASP A 497 25.05 -8.39 13.51
CA ASP A 497 25.67 -7.19 12.93
C ASP A 497 24.86 -6.61 11.76
N ALA A 498 23.69 -7.18 11.42
CA ALA A 498 22.86 -6.72 10.31
C ALA A 498 22.55 -5.19 10.35
N PRO A 499 22.24 -4.54 11.49
CA PRO A 499 22.04 -3.09 11.53
C PRO A 499 23.25 -2.31 11.02
N LYS A 500 24.46 -2.69 11.46
CA LYS A 500 25.72 -2.07 11.02
C LYS A 500 25.97 -2.30 9.53
N ALA A 501 25.63 -3.50 9.04
CA ALA A 501 25.73 -3.83 7.62
C ALA A 501 24.79 -2.94 6.79
N TYR A 502 23.52 -2.78 7.17
CA TYR A 502 22.57 -1.90 6.48
C TYR A 502 23.03 -0.43 6.48
N ASP A 503 23.55 0.08 7.61
CA ASP A 503 24.12 1.43 7.70
C ASP A 503 25.31 1.61 6.76
N ALA A 504 26.28 0.68 6.78
CA ALA A 504 27.46 0.70 5.93
C ALA A 504 27.09 0.61 4.45
N LEU A 505 26.22 -0.34 4.10
CA LEU A 505 25.71 -0.58 2.74
C LEU A 505 24.99 0.64 2.16
N ALA A 506 24.20 1.33 2.98
CA ALA A 506 23.44 2.49 2.56
C ALA A 506 24.34 3.73 2.37
N ARG A 507 25.35 3.91 3.23
CA ARG A 507 26.37 4.98 3.12
C ARG A 507 27.46 4.69 2.08
N ALA A 508 27.59 3.43 1.63
CA ALA A 508 28.61 3.05 0.65
C ALA A 508 28.36 3.66 -0.74
N ARG A 509 29.35 4.44 -1.23
CA ARG A 509 29.39 4.96 -2.62
C ARG A 509 29.52 3.84 -3.66
N LYS A 510 30.36 2.85 -3.37
CA LYS A 510 30.41 1.55 -4.05
C LYS A 510 30.00 0.48 -3.03
N PRO A 511 28.72 0.08 -2.96
CA PRO A 511 28.34 -1.05 -2.12
C PRO A 511 28.86 -2.37 -2.73
N PRO A 512 29.15 -3.40 -1.91
CA PRO A 512 29.34 -4.76 -2.41
C PRO A 512 28.18 -5.23 -3.29
N LEU A 513 28.47 -6.13 -4.22
CA LEU A 513 27.51 -6.74 -5.14
C LEU A 513 26.58 -7.72 -4.42
N GLY A 514 27.13 -8.51 -3.50
CA GLY A 514 26.41 -9.55 -2.78
C GLY A 514 26.84 -9.63 -1.32
N VAL A 515 25.86 -9.57 -0.42
CA VAL A 515 26.07 -9.70 1.02
C VAL A 515 25.14 -10.77 1.58
N ILE A 516 25.67 -11.74 2.30
CA ILE A 516 24.88 -12.80 2.94
C ILE A 516 24.83 -12.55 4.45
N LEU A 517 23.62 -12.42 4.99
CA LEU A 517 23.39 -12.56 6.42
C LEU A 517 23.51 -14.04 6.81
N ALA A 518 24.48 -14.34 7.66
CA ALA A 518 24.68 -15.64 8.27
C ALA A 518 23.92 -15.72 9.60
N TYR A 519 23.29 -16.85 9.83
CA TYR A 519 22.60 -17.19 11.07
C TYR A 519 23.42 -18.29 11.75
N GLU A 520 23.60 -18.22 13.07
CA GLU A 520 24.25 -19.34 13.76
C GLU A 520 23.41 -20.63 13.61
N PRO A 521 24.05 -21.81 13.47
CA PRO A 521 23.33 -23.08 13.45
C PRO A 521 22.61 -23.30 14.79
N GLN A 522 21.30 -23.03 14.83
CA GLN A 522 20.51 -23.33 16.02
C GLN A 522 20.52 -24.83 16.29
N ALA A 523 20.57 -25.22 17.57
CA ALA A 523 20.34 -26.59 17.97
C ALA A 523 18.97 -27.05 17.46
N LYS A 524 18.85 -28.31 17.01
CA LYS A 524 17.61 -28.84 16.40
C LYS A 524 16.38 -28.52 17.25
N VAL A 525 15.58 -27.57 16.75
CA VAL A 525 14.35 -27.14 17.42
C VAL A 525 13.30 -28.24 17.25
N SER A 526 13.03 -28.93 18.37
CA SER A 526 11.99 -29.95 18.43
C SER A 526 10.64 -29.28 18.67
N LEU A 527 9.83 -29.18 17.62
CA LEU A 527 8.42 -28.75 17.71
C LEU A 527 7.49 -29.82 18.31
N ALA A 528 8.05 -30.81 19.03
CA ALA A 528 7.26 -31.78 19.78
C ALA A 528 6.58 -31.07 20.97
N ALA A 529 5.30 -31.40 21.22
CA ALA A 529 4.46 -30.72 22.20
C ALA A 529 5.03 -30.71 23.64
N ASP A 530 5.93 -31.64 23.96
CA ASP A 530 6.52 -31.81 25.29
C ASP A 530 7.81 -30.97 25.52
N SER A 531 8.30 -30.25 24.50
CA SER A 531 9.48 -29.37 24.58
C SER A 531 9.15 -27.91 24.26
N VAL A 532 8.22 -27.32 25.01
CA VAL A 532 7.86 -25.89 24.86
C VAL A 532 9.01 -24.99 25.35
N ASP A 533 9.95 -24.68 24.46
CA ASP A 533 10.71 -23.44 24.55
C ASP A 533 9.71 -22.27 24.48
N LYS A 534 9.95 -21.18 25.22
CA LYS A 534 9.09 -19.98 25.16
C LYS A 534 9.01 -19.38 23.75
N ARG A 535 9.94 -19.74 22.86
CA ARG A 535 9.97 -19.37 21.43
C ARG A 535 8.86 -20.02 20.59
N ASP A 536 8.33 -21.18 20.98
CA ASP A 536 7.24 -21.87 20.27
C ASP A 536 5.84 -21.52 20.82
N SER A 537 5.77 -20.57 21.75
CA SER A 537 4.51 -20.07 22.29
C SER A 537 3.69 -19.36 21.21
N ALA A 538 2.44 -19.79 21.01
CA ALA A 538 1.48 -19.08 20.15
C ALA A 538 1.17 -17.64 20.64
N ARG A 539 1.63 -17.26 21.84
CA ARG A 539 1.59 -15.93 22.44
C ARG A 539 3.00 -15.36 22.59
N VAL A 540 3.22 -14.16 22.05
CA VAL A 540 4.44 -13.36 22.26
C VAL A 540 4.08 -12.10 23.07
N ASP A 541 4.64 -11.96 24.26
CA ASP A 541 4.45 -10.76 25.08
C ASP A 541 5.37 -9.62 24.60
N ILE A 542 4.79 -8.45 24.36
CA ILE A 542 5.48 -7.30 23.76
C ILE A 542 6.17 -6.47 24.86
N ARG A 543 7.48 -6.26 24.71
CA ARG A 543 8.26 -5.42 25.64
C ARG A 543 7.74 -3.98 25.61
N GLY A 544 7.63 -3.36 26.78
CA GLY A 544 7.14 -1.98 26.94
C GLY A 544 5.62 -1.84 26.94
N ALA A 545 4.86 -2.94 26.95
CA ALA A 545 3.40 -2.91 27.01
C ALA A 545 2.86 -2.12 28.21
N ARG A 546 1.73 -1.42 27.98
CA ARG A 546 1.08 -0.62 29.03
C ARG A 546 0.42 -1.55 30.06
N LYS A 547 0.61 -1.25 31.35
CA LYS A 547 -0.05 -1.99 32.43
C LYS A 547 -1.58 -1.93 32.30
N PRO A 548 -2.31 -2.99 32.71
CA PRO A 548 -3.76 -2.94 32.87
C PRO A 548 -4.20 -1.71 33.67
N ARG A 549 -5.30 -1.06 33.28
CA ARG A 549 -6.07 -0.24 34.22
C ARG A 549 -7.16 -1.14 34.81
N GLY A 550 -7.45 -0.98 36.10
CA GLY A 550 -8.56 -1.72 36.72
C GLY A 550 -9.90 -1.31 36.11
N ASN A 551 -10.86 -2.24 36.12
CA ASN A 551 -12.26 -2.06 35.69
C ASN A 551 -12.51 -1.88 34.18
N GLN A 552 -11.53 -2.14 33.31
CA GLN A 552 -11.72 -2.17 31.86
C GLN A 552 -11.92 -3.61 31.35
N ILE A 553 -12.81 -3.78 30.38
CA ILE A 553 -13.00 -5.00 29.60
C ILE A 553 -11.78 -5.22 28.72
N GLY A 554 -11.08 -6.33 28.94
CA GLY A 554 -9.98 -6.75 28.09
C GLY A 554 -10.49 -7.32 26.77
N TYR A 555 -10.08 -6.75 25.64
CA TYR A 555 -10.46 -7.25 24.31
C TYR A 555 -9.27 -7.65 23.44
N CYS A 556 -9.53 -8.57 22.51
CA CYS A 556 -8.60 -8.96 21.46
C CYS A 556 -9.08 -8.51 20.08
N LEU A 557 -8.23 -7.84 19.31
CA LEU A 557 -8.47 -7.64 17.87
C LEU A 557 -8.07 -8.91 17.12
N VAL A 558 -9.03 -9.58 16.49
CA VAL A 558 -8.83 -10.80 15.69
C VAL A 558 -8.84 -10.41 14.23
N GLY A 559 -7.68 -10.52 13.57
CA GLY A 559 -7.45 -9.96 12.24
C GLY A 559 -6.93 -8.53 12.29
N ALA A 560 -5.60 -8.36 12.22
CA ALA A 560 -4.94 -7.06 12.15
C ALA A 560 -5.05 -6.38 10.75
N GLY A 561 -6.13 -6.62 10.02
CA GLY A 561 -6.39 -6.05 8.70
C GLY A 561 -6.58 -4.53 8.73
N GLY A 562 -6.58 -3.89 7.55
CA GLY A 562 -6.68 -2.43 7.42
C GLY A 562 -7.83 -1.85 8.23
N PHE A 563 -9.05 -2.34 7.99
CA PHE A 563 -10.26 -1.89 8.67
C PHE A 563 -10.22 -2.07 10.20
N GLY A 564 -9.75 -3.21 10.70
CA GLY A 564 -9.62 -3.43 12.15
C GLY A 564 -8.64 -2.45 12.81
N VAL A 565 -7.52 -2.17 12.14
CA VAL A 565 -6.43 -1.30 12.61
C VAL A 565 -6.77 0.20 12.50
N SER A 566 -7.35 0.65 11.38
CA SER A 566 -7.59 2.07 11.08
C SER A 566 -9.00 2.55 11.39
N MET A 567 -10.01 1.67 11.45
CA MET A 567 -11.40 2.04 11.73
C MET A 567 -11.83 1.59 13.13
N LEU A 568 -11.83 0.28 13.41
CA LEU A 568 -12.42 -0.27 14.65
C LEU A 568 -11.67 0.16 15.91
N VAL A 569 -10.36 -0.11 15.99
CA VAL A 569 -9.57 0.22 17.19
C VAL A 569 -9.61 1.72 17.50
N PRO A 570 -9.51 2.66 16.54
CA PRO A 570 -9.72 4.09 16.78
C PRO A 570 -11.11 4.48 17.33
N GLN A 571 -12.19 3.77 17.01
CA GLN A 571 -13.50 4.03 17.62
C GLN A 571 -13.59 3.45 19.05
N LEU A 572 -13.13 2.22 19.27
CA LEU A 572 -13.03 1.61 20.61
C LEU A 572 -12.15 2.45 21.54
N ASP A 573 -11.09 3.06 20.99
CA ASP A 573 -10.19 3.98 21.66
C ASP A 573 -10.85 5.27 22.19
N LYS A 574 -12.04 5.64 21.68
CA LYS A 574 -12.84 6.76 22.22
C LYS A 574 -13.53 6.38 23.53
N ARG A 575 -13.77 5.08 23.76
CA ARG A 575 -14.28 4.50 25.02
C ARG A 575 -13.19 3.76 25.79
N LYS A 576 -12.01 4.39 25.91
CA LYS A 576 -10.90 3.96 26.80
C LYS A 576 -11.25 3.98 28.29
N ASP A 577 -12.43 4.42 28.69
CA ASP A 577 -12.99 4.20 30.02
C ASP A 577 -13.47 2.74 30.20
N VAL A 578 -13.90 2.07 29.11
CA VAL A 578 -14.46 0.70 29.13
C VAL A 578 -13.53 -0.31 28.48
N PHE A 579 -13.01 -0.01 27.29
CA PHE A 579 -12.27 -0.99 26.49
C PHE A 579 -10.75 -0.89 26.68
N GLN A 580 -10.09 -2.04 26.79
CA GLN A 580 -8.63 -2.15 26.72
C GLN A 580 -8.19 -3.19 25.70
N LEU A 581 -7.45 -2.78 24.67
CA LEU A 581 -6.80 -3.70 23.74
C LEU A 581 -5.70 -4.47 24.47
N ARG A 582 -5.94 -5.75 24.77
CA ARG A 582 -5.00 -6.63 25.49
C ARG A 582 -4.13 -7.43 24.54
N ALA A 583 -4.72 -7.95 23.48
CA ALA A 583 -4.01 -8.78 22.51
C ALA A 583 -4.43 -8.46 21.07
N ILE A 584 -3.53 -8.77 20.13
CA ILE A 584 -3.85 -8.84 18.70
C ILE A 584 -3.66 -10.29 18.27
N CYS A 585 -4.70 -10.90 17.70
CA CYS A 585 -4.64 -12.21 17.07
C CYS A 585 -4.44 -12.04 15.56
N SER A 586 -3.28 -12.45 15.03
CA SER A 586 -2.93 -12.24 13.63
C SER A 586 -2.11 -13.38 13.04
N ARG A 587 -2.48 -13.79 11.83
CA ARG A 587 -1.71 -14.70 10.97
C ARG A 587 -0.52 -14.01 10.30
N ASP A 588 -0.53 -12.68 10.26
CA ASP A 588 0.59 -11.83 9.85
C ASP A 588 1.29 -11.29 11.11
N PRO A 589 2.46 -11.85 11.51
CA PRO A 589 3.16 -11.43 12.71
C PRO A 589 3.84 -10.07 12.55
N VAL A 590 4.10 -9.63 11.31
CA VAL A 590 4.73 -8.34 11.02
C VAL A 590 3.71 -7.23 11.20
N ARG A 591 2.60 -7.29 10.47
CA ARG A 591 1.51 -6.31 10.54
C ARG A 591 0.91 -6.27 11.95
N GLY A 592 0.61 -7.45 12.51
CA GLY A 592 0.09 -7.59 13.86
C GLY A 592 1.09 -7.10 14.92
N GLY A 593 2.36 -7.49 14.83
CA GLY A 593 3.40 -7.14 15.80
C GLY A 593 3.79 -5.66 15.77
N ASN A 594 3.84 -5.04 14.60
CA ASN A 594 4.12 -3.61 14.46
C ASN A 594 2.97 -2.77 15.04
N PHE A 595 1.72 -3.13 14.75
CA PHE A 595 0.57 -2.48 15.38
C PHE A 595 0.53 -2.70 16.89
N ALA A 596 0.87 -3.91 17.36
CA ALA A 596 0.96 -4.22 18.79
C ALA A 596 1.98 -3.32 19.52
N ARG A 597 3.18 -3.16 18.94
CA ARG A 597 4.23 -2.26 19.46
C ARG A 597 3.77 -0.81 19.47
N GLN A 598 3.31 -0.29 18.33
CA GLN A 598 2.85 1.09 18.18
C GLN A 598 1.75 1.47 19.19
N ARG A 599 0.83 0.54 19.49
CA ARG A 599 -0.26 0.76 20.46
C ARG A 599 0.09 0.37 21.90
N GLY A 600 1.25 -0.24 22.16
CA GLY A 600 1.66 -0.71 23.48
C GLY A 600 0.82 -1.88 24.03
N VAL A 601 0.32 -2.73 23.13
CA VAL A 601 -0.50 -3.93 23.41
C VAL A 601 0.33 -4.97 24.15
N GLN A 602 -0.29 -5.76 25.03
CA GLN A 602 0.43 -6.71 25.89
C GLN A 602 0.95 -7.92 25.13
N SER A 603 0.15 -8.49 24.24
CA SER A 603 0.53 -9.74 23.56
C SER A 603 0.12 -9.76 22.08
N LEU A 604 0.99 -10.31 21.24
CA LEU A 604 0.65 -10.79 19.91
C LEU A 604 0.35 -12.29 20.01
N ILE A 605 -0.77 -12.73 19.43
CA ILE A 605 -1.21 -14.13 19.46
C ILE A 605 -1.41 -14.61 18.02
N SER A 606 -1.04 -15.86 17.75
CA SER A 606 -1.15 -16.51 16.43
C SER A 606 -2.19 -17.63 16.38
N ASP A 607 -2.48 -18.27 17.52
CA ASP A 607 -3.57 -19.24 17.68
C ASP A 607 -4.82 -18.58 18.26
N TYR A 608 -5.96 -18.79 17.62
CA TYR A 608 -7.22 -18.24 18.09
C TYR A 608 -7.76 -18.97 19.32
N ASP A 609 -7.52 -20.29 19.47
CA ASP A 609 -8.04 -21.02 20.62
C ASP A 609 -7.31 -20.62 21.92
N ALA A 610 -6.03 -20.24 21.84
CA ALA A 610 -5.30 -19.54 22.91
C ALA A 610 -5.89 -18.16 23.29
N VAL A 611 -6.49 -17.40 22.37
CA VAL A 611 -7.23 -16.15 22.69
C VAL A 611 -8.47 -16.48 23.52
N LEU A 612 -9.18 -17.54 23.15
CA LEU A 612 -10.41 -17.98 23.81
C LEU A 612 -10.15 -18.54 25.21
N ALA A 613 -9.01 -19.21 25.41
CA ALA A 613 -8.58 -19.71 26.71
C ALA A 613 -8.10 -18.60 27.69
N ASP A 614 -7.72 -17.41 27.21
CA ASP A 614 -7.19 -16.33 28.06
C ASP A 614 -8.30 -15.67 28.90
N PRO A 615 -8.28 -15.74 30.24
CA PRO A 615 -9.28 -15.11 31.11
C PRO A 615 -9.14 -13.59 31.19
N SER A 616 -8.02 -13.00 30.74
CA SER A 616 -7.84 -11.54 30.64
C SER A 616 -8.41 -10.93 29.36
N ILE A 617 -8.96 -11.77 28.49
CA ILE A 617 -9.68 -11.39 27.26
C ILE A 617 -11.14 -11.78 27.48
N GLU A 618 -11.99 -10.79 27.73
CA GLU A 618 -13.43 -10.94 27.97
C GLU A 618 -14.24 -10.74 26.68
N MET A 619 -13.66 -10.05 25.70
CA MET A 619 -14.29 -9.71 24.42
C MET A 619 -13.36 -9.99 23.24
N VAL A 620 -13.92 -10.42 22.11
CA VAL A 620 -13.22 -10.46 20.82
C VAL A 620 -13.85 -9.46 19.85
N VAL A 621 -13.00 -8.81 19.06
CA VAL A 621 -13.35 -7.89 17.96
C VAL A 621 -12.83 -8.53 16.67
N ILE A 622 -13.74 -9.13 15.90
CA ILE A 622 -13.40 -9.95 14.72
C ILE A 622 -13.47 -9.09 13.44
N ALA A 623 -12.34 -9.00 12.74
CA ALA A 623 -12.14 -8.26 11.49
C ALA A 623 -11.27 -9.07 10.51
N THR A 624 -11.61 -10.36 10.36
CA THR A 624 -10.92 -11.35 9.52
C THR A 624 -11.52 -11.39 8.11
N ARG A 625 -11.34 -12.47 7.34
CA ARG A 625 -12.05 -12.67 6.07
C ARG A 625 -13.48 -13.15 6.36
N HIS A 626 -14.46 -12.75 5.55
CA HIS A 626 -15.87 -13.02 5.82
C HIS A 626 -16.18 -14.52 6.03
N PHE A 627 -15.52 -15.42 5.29
CA PHE A 627 -15.69 -16.87 5.47
C PHE A 627 -15.23 -17.41 6.83
N GLU A 628 -14.33 -16.72 7.53
CA GLU A 628 -13.84 -17.11 8.86
C GLU A 628 -14.80 -16.67 9.99
N HIS A 629 -15.71 -15.72 9.73
CA HIS A 629 -16.52 -15.05 10.75
C HIS A 629 -17.42 -16.01 11.53
N ALA A 630 -18.23 -16.82 10.86
CA ALA A 630 -19.22 -17.68 11.51
C ALA A 630 -18.58 -18.68 12.49
N ASP A 631 -17.46 -19.30 12.12
CA ASP A 631 -16.73 -20.21 13.00
C ASP A 631 -16.05 -19.49 14.17
N GLN A 632 -15.47 -18.31 13.93
CA GLN A 632 -14.80 -17.53 14.98
C GLN A 632 -15.81 -17.01 16.01
N VAL A 633 -16.93 -16.44 15.56
CA VAL A 633 -18.04 -16.00 16.42
C VAL A 633 -18.59 -17.17 17.25
N ALA A 634 -18.91 -18.29 16.60
CA ALA A 634 -19.50 -19.44 17.29
C ALA A 634 -18.54 -20.06 18.32
N LYS A 635 -17.24 -20.10 18.05
CA LYS A 635 -16.21 -20.49 19.04
C LYS A 635 -16.14 -19.51 20.21
N ALA A 636 -16.15 -18.20 19.95
CA ALA A 636 -16.02 -17.17 20.98
C ALA A 636 -17.20 -17.14 21.96
N LEU A 637 -18.43 -17.26 21.46
CA LEU A 637 -19.63 -17.32 22.28
C LEU A 637 -19.61 -18.56 23.20
N ARG A 638 -19.28 -19.74 22.64
CA ARG A 638 -19.11 -21.00 23.41
C ARG A 638 -17.98 -20.92 24.45
N ALA A 639 -16.95 -20.11 24.21
CA ALA A 639 -15.88 -19.82 25.17
C ALA A 639 -16.24 -18.71 26.19
N GLY A 640 -17.49 -18.25 26.24
CA GLY A 640 -17.97 -17.26 27.21
C GLY A 640 -17.43 -15.85 26.97
N LYS A 641 -17.08 -15.50 25.72
CA LYS A 641 -16.60 -14.15 25.34
C LYS A 641 -17.74 -13.30 24.79
N HIS A 642 -17.69 -11.99 25.04
CA HIS A 642 -18.47 -11.02 24.28
C HIS A 642 -17.91 -10.92 22.85
N VAL A 643 -18.76 -10.69 21.86
CA VAL A 643 -18.35 -10.67 20.45
C VAL A 643 -18.81 -9.39 19.77
N PHE A 644 -17.86 -8.65 19.20
CA PHE A 644 -18.12 -7.77 18.06
C PHE A 644 -17.52 -8.42 16.81
N VAL A 645 -18.27 -8.47 15.71
CA VAL A 645 -17.80 -8.98 14.42
C VAL A 645 -18.15 -8.02 13.29
N GLU A 646 -17.20 -7.76 12.41
CA GLU A 646 -17.48 -7.02 11.17
C GLU A 646 -18.46 -7.77 10.27
N LYS A 647 -19.26 -7.03 9.50
CA LYS A 647 -20.24 -7.70 8.63
C LYS A 647 -19.56 -8.39 7.43
N PRO A 648 -20.16 -9.45 6.86
CA PRO A 648 -21.32 -10.19 7.32
C PRO A 648 -20.94 -11.19 8.43
N ILE A 649 -21.91 -11.63 9.23
CA ILE A 649 -21.67 -12.65 10.27
C ILE A 649 -21.54 -14.08 9.71
N ALA A 650 -22.14 -14.34 8.54
CA ALA A 650 -22.08 -15.61 7.82
C ALA A 650 -22.19 -15.38 6.31
N LEU A 651 -21.66 -16.32 5.51
CA LEU A 651 -21.78 -16.32 4.04
C LEU A 651 -22.85 -17.28 3.50
N ASP A 652 -23.36 -18.19 4.36
CA ASP A 652 -24.39 -19.17 4.01
C ASP A 652 -25.30 -19.49 5.21
N TRP A 653 -26.36 -20.24 4.94
CA TRP A 653 -27.36 -20.64 5.94
C TRP A 653 -26.75 -21.51 7.05
N ALA A 654 -25.81 -22.41 6.71
CA ALA A 654 -25.15 -23.29 7.68
C ALA A 654 -24.26 -22.51 8.68
N GLY A 655 -23.58 -21.46 8.22
CA GLY A 655 -22.83 -20.55 9.05
C GLY A 655 -23.74 -19.71 9.95
N LEU A 656 -24.88 -19.25 9.43
CA LEU A 656 -25.87 -18.50 10.21
C LEU A 656 -26.47 -19.36 11.34
N ASP A 657 -26.85 -20.60 11.04
CA ASP A 657 -27.38 -21.55 12.02
C ASP A 657 -26.34 -21.90 13.10
N LYS A 658 -25.09 -22.17 12.70
CA LYS A 658 -23.97 -22.44 13.62
C LYS A 658 -23.73 -21.31 14.62
N VAL A 659 -23.89 -20.05 14.21
CA VAL A 659 -23.78 -18.88 15.09
C VAL A 659 -25.01 -18.75 16.00
N ARG A 660 -26.21 -18.98 15.45
CA ARG A 660 -27.47 -18.96 16.19
C ARG A 660 -27.48 -19.96 17.35
N GLU A 661 -27.12 -21.21 17.09
CA GLU A 661 -26.91 -22.25 18.13
C GLU A 661 -25.89 -21.82 19.20
N ALA A 662 -24.79 -21.19 18.80
CA ALA A 662 -23.76 -20.74 19.72
C ALA A 662 -24.19 -19.55 20.60
N HIS A 663 -25.03 -18.65 20.06
CA HIS A 663 -25.66 -17.58 20.84
C HIS A 663 -26.70 -18.15 21.82
N GLU A 664 -27.57 -19.07 21.36
CA GLU A 664 -28.59 -19.69 22.22
C GLU A 664 -27.94 -20.44 23.40
N ALA A 665 -26.75 -21.02 23.20
CA ALA A 665 -25.93 -21.64 24.25
C ALA A 665 -25.17 -20.66 25.16
N ALA A 666 -25.17 -19.35 24.87
CA ALA A 666 -24.42 -18.32 25.59
C ALA A 666 -25.27 -17.06 25.86
N PRO A 667 -26.42 -17.17 26.55
CA PRO A 667 -27.39 -16.07 26.70
C PRO A 667 -26.86 -14.84 27.44
N ASP A 668 -25.85 -15.01 28.31
CA ASP A 668 -25.22 -13.92 29.06
C ASP A 668 -24.10 -13.20 28.26
N LYS A 669 -24.00 -13.44 26.94
CA LYS A 669 -22.93 -12.92 26.09
C LYS A 669 -23.44 -12.13 24.91
N LEU A 670 -23.22 -10.82 24.99
CA LEU A 670 -23.47 -9.87 23.91
C LEU A 670 -22.81 -10.30 22.59
N LEU A 671 -23.64 -10.43 21.56
CA LEU A 671 -23.24 -10.52 20.16
C LEU A 671 -23.61 -9.22 19.45
N MET A 672 -22.63 -8.58 18.81
CA MET A 672 -22.80 -7.37 18.01
C MET A 672 -22.20 -7.58 16.63
N VAL A 673 -22.91 -7.13 15.60
CA VAL A 673 -22.40 -7.04 14.21
C VAL A 673 -22.22 -5.58 13.85
N GLY A 674 -21.20 -5.27 13.06
CA GLY A 674 -20.88 -3.93 12.55
C GLY A 674 -21.91 -3.35 11.56
N PHE A 675 -23.21 -3.37 11.86
CA PHE A 675 -24.24 -2.70 11.08
C PHE A 675 -24.36 -1.21 11.44
N ASN A 676 -23.24 -0.52 11.30
CA ASN A 676 -23.03 0.85 11.75
C ASN A 676 -24.05 1.88 11.25
N ARG A 677 -24.60 1.72 10.03
CA ARG A 677 -25.47 2.72 9.34
C ARG A 677 -26.64 3.17 10.20
N GLY A 678 -27.26 2.25 10.94
CA GLY A 678 -28.36 2.55 11.86
C GLY A 678 -27.97 3.55 12.95
N PHE A 679 -26.71 3.59 13.36
CA PHE A 679 -26.20 4.49 14.41
C PHE A 679 -25.67 5.83 13.89
N SER A 680 -25.82 6.13 12.59
CA SER A 680 -25.46 7.45 12.05
C SER A 680 -26.35 8.55 12.66
N PRO A 681 -25.82 9.77 12.89
CA PRO A 681 -26.63 10.89 13.40
C PRO A 681 -27.82 11.23 12.49
N ALA A 682 -27.65 11.08 11.17
CA ALA A 682 -28.74 11.22 10.20
C ALA A 682 -29.87 10.20 10.42
N ALA A 683 -29.54 8.94 10.69
CA ALA A 683 -30.54 7.91 11.00
C ALA A 683 -31.21 8.13 12.37
N GLU A 684 -30.46 8.58 13.38
CA GLU A 684 -31.00 8.97 14.68
C GLU A 684 -31.98 10.15 14.56
N ALA A 685 -31.66 11.15 13.73
CA ALA A 685 -32.54 12.29 13.45
C ALA A 685 -33.85 11.85 12.77
N ILE A 686 -33.78 10.99 11.74
CA ILE A 686 -34.98 10.44 11.08
C ILE A 686 -35.82 9.62 12.06
N ARG A 687 -35.24 8.70 12.84
CA ARG A 687 -36.00 7.92 13.83
C ARG A 687 -36.69 8.81 14.86
N SER A 688 -36.03 9.89 15.29
CA SER A 688 -36.61 10.86 16.22
C SER A 688 -37.81 11.61 15.62
N ARG A 689 -37.82 11.86 14.30
CA ARG A 689 -38.96 12.44 13.57
C ARG A 689 -40.08 11.43 13.26
N LEU A 690 -39.77 10.14 13.20
CA LEU A 690 -40.73 9.04 13.01
C LEU A 690 -41.38 8.56 14.34
N ALA A 691 -40.94 9.09 15.49
CA ALA A 691 -41.52 8.76 16.78
C ALA A 691 -43.01 9.15 16.82
N GLY A 692 -43.90 8.15 16.95
CA GLY A 692 -45.34 8.36 16.92
C GLY A 692 -45.96 8.47 15.53
N ARG A 693 -45.25 8.03 14.46
CA ARG A 693 -45.81 7.92 13.10
C ARG A 693 -47.13 7.15 13.06
N THR A 694 -48.03 7.55 12.16
CA THR A 694 -49.37 6.96 12.00
C THR A 694 -49.48 6.02 10.81
N ALA A 695 -48.63 6.18 9.78
CA ALA A 695 -48.57 5.31 8.60
C ALA A 695 -47.32 4.41 8.55
N PRO A 696 -47.32 3.35 7.72
CA PRO A 696 -46.12 2.63 7.30
C PRO A 696 -45.10 3.54 6.59
N VAL A 697 -43.80 3.25 6.72
CA VAL A 697 -42.75 3.99 6.02
C VAL A 697 -42.43 3.39 4.65
N ILE A 698 -42.08 4.24 3.69
CA ILE A 698 -41.38 3.82 2.46
C ILE A 698 -39.95 4.34 2.54
N ILE A 699 -38.97 3.47 2.28
CA ILE A 699 -37.55 3.81 2.26
C ILE A 699 -37.02 3.45 0.86
N ASN A 700 -36.41 4.40 0.16
CA ASN A 700 -35.66 4.16 -1.06
C ASN A 700 -34.18 4.39 -0.78
N TYR A 701 -33.31 3.46 -1.17
CA TYR A 701 -31.85 3.57 -0.99
C TYR A 701 -31.18 3.20 -2.30
N ARG A 702 -30.39 4.13 -2.86
CA ARG A 702 -29.45 3.86 -3.95
C ARG A 702 -28.03 3.81 -3.37
N LEU A 703 -27.31 2.71 -3.60
CA LEU A 703 -25.88 2.61 -3.32
C LEU A 703 -25.11 2.31 -4.62
N ASN A 704 -24.14 3.14 -4.94
CA ASN A 704 -23.19 2.97 -6.04
C ASN A 704 -21.86 2.41 -5.49
N GLY A 705 -21.70 1.09 -5.48
CA GLY A 705 -20.52 0.43 -4.95
C GLY A 705 -19.26 0.59 -5.80
N GLY A 706 -19.44 0.82 -7.11
CA GLY A 706 -18.38 0.81 -8.12
C GLY A 706 -17.85 -0.60 -8.47
N TYR A 707 -17.21 -0.71 -9.63
CA TYR A 707 -16.62 -1.98 -10.11
C TYR A 707 -15.52 -2.53 -9.18
N ILE A 708 -15.53 -3.86 -8.97
CA ILE A 708 -14.46 -4.64 -8.36
C ILE A 708 -14.04 -5.72 -9.36
N ALA A 709 -12.73 -5.90 -9.53
CA ALA A 709 -12.18 -6.91 -10.42
C ALA A 709 -12.50 -8.34 -9.93
N ALA A 710 -12.72 -9.26 -10.89
CA ALA A 710 -13.18 -10.62 -10.64
C ALA A 710 -12.18 -11.51 -9.87
N ASP A 711 -10.91 -11.13 -9.82
CA ASP A 711 -9.84 -11.75 -9.02
C ASP A 711 -9.76 -11.25 -7.57
N SER A 712 -10.58 -10.26 -7.20
CA SER A 712 -10.69 -9.78 -5.82
C SER A 712 -11.26 -10.85 -4.89
N TRP A 713 -10.67 -10.95 -3.69
CA TRP A 713 -11.19 -11.78 -2.60
C TRP A 713 -12.65 -11.47 -2.21
N ILE A 714 -13.17 -10.29 -2.59
CA ILE A 714 -14.58 -9.92 -2.35
C ILE A 714 -15.51 -10.75 -3.26
N GLN A 715 -15.10 -11.04 -4.50
CA GLN A 715 -15.91 -11.74 -5.49
C GLN A 715 -15.75 -13.28 -5.44
N ASN A 716 -14.76 -13.79 -4.70
CA ASN A 716 -14.57 -15.23 -4.51
C ASN A 716 -15.24 -15.76 -3.22
N ASP A 717 -15.00 -17.04 -2.94
CA ASP A 717 -15.51 -17.79 -1.80
C ASP A 717 -15.14 -17.21 -0.42
N GLN A 718 -14.14 -16.32 -0.34
CA GLN A 718 -13.73 -15.67 0.90
C GLN A 718 -14.59 -14.45 1.26
N GLY A 719 -15.28 -13.86 0.28
CA GLY A 719 -15.92 -12.54 0.40
C GLY A 719 -17.44 -12.54 0.26
N GLY A 720 -18.03 -13.44 -0.54
CA GLY A 720 -19.49 -13.54 -0.71
C GLY A 720 -20.14 -12.43 -1.55
N GLY A 721 -19.36 -11.68 -2.34
CA GLY A 721 -19.85 -10.64 -3.23
C GLY A 721 -20.41 -9.41 -2.52
N ARG A 722 -21.04 -8.52 -3.29
CA ARG A 722 -21.52 -7.21 -2.80
C ARG A 722 -22.81 -7.28 -1.98
N ASN A 723 -23.74 -8.17 -2.32
CA ASN A 723 -24.98 -8.34 -1.57
C ASN A 723 -24.69 -8.76 -0.11
N ILE A 724 -24.07 -9.92 0.09
CA ILE A 724 -23.74 -10.41 1.43
C ILE A 724 -22.65 -9.54 2.09
N GLY A 725 -21.64 -9.12 1.32
CA GLY A 725 -20.48 -8.38 1.84
C GLY A 725 -20.68 -6.90 2.16
N GLU A 726 -21.68 -6.21 1.59
CA GLU A 726 -21.94 -4.78 1.82
C GLU A 726 -23.45 -4.44 1.94
N ALA A 727 -24.33 -5.05 1.13
CA ALA A 727 -25.75 -4.69 1.12
C ALA A 727 -26.51 -5.07 2.40
N CYS A 728 -25.98 -6.01 3.19
CA CYS A 728 -26.42 -6.32 4.54
C CYS A 728 -26.55 -5.08 5.45
N HIS A 729 -25.69 -4.06 5.29
CA HIS A 729 -25.82 -2.79 6.01
C HIS A 729 -27.14 -2.04 5.70
N MET A 730 -27.65 -2.14 4.47
CA MET A 730 -28.87 -1.47 4.04
C MET A 730 -30.12 -2.21 4.53
N TYR A 731 -30.06 -3.54 4.65
CA TYR A 731 -31.15 -4.34 5.23
C TYR A 731 -31.28 -4.10 6.75
N ASP A 732 -30.17 -3.98 7.49
CA ASP A 732 -30.23 -3.50 8.88
C ASP A 732 -30.75 -2.07 8.96
N PHE A 733 -30.25 -1.15 8.12
CA PHE A 733 -30.74 0.23 8.11
C PHE A 733 -32.26 0.29 7.92
N PHE A 734 -32.81 -0.44 6.94
CA PHE A 734 -34.26 -0.55 6.75
C PHE A 734 -34.97 -1.07 8.00
N SER A 735 -34.46 -2.15 8.59
CA SER A 735 -34.99 -2.74 9.83
C SER A 735 -34.92 -1.78 11.03
N SER A 736 -33.90 -0.91 11.08
CA SER A 736 -33.73 0.12 12.11
C SER A 736 -34.75 1.25 12.00
N ILE A 737 -35.20 1.58 10.78
CA ILE A 737 -36.18 2.65 10.50
C ILE A 737 -37.62 2.11 10.56
N ALA A 738 -37.87 0.92 10.00
CA ALA A 738 -39.20 0.28 10.03
C ALA A 738 -39.57 -0.19 11.44
N GLY A 739 -38.63 -0.78 12.19
CA GLY A 739 -38.83 -1.17 13.59
C GLY A 739 -39.77 -2.36 13.81
N THR A 740 -40.15 -3.09 12.75
CA THR A 740 -40.95 -4.33 12.83
C THR A 740 -40.30 -5.44 12.00
N PRO A 741 -40.65 -6.74 12.21
CA PRO A 741 -40.03 -7.85 11.48
C PRO A 741 -40.30 -7.86 9.97
N VAL A 742 -39.45 -8.55 9.22
CA VAL A 742 -39.58 -8.76 7.78
C VAL A 742 -40.69 -9.78 7.48
N LYS A 743 -41.46 -9.52 6.43
CA LYS A 743 -42.59 -10.34 5.99
C LYS A 743 -42.38 -11.00 4.64
N SER A 744 -41.67 -10.36 3.72
CA SER A 744 -41.34 -10.92 2.40
C SER A 744 -40.25 -10.09 1.72
N VAL A 745 -39.42 -10.74 0.91
CA VAL A 745 -38.44 -10.08 0.04
C VAL A 745 -38.67 -10.46 -1.42
N ILE A 746 -38.32 -9.57 -2.33
CA ILE A 746 -38.16 -9.84 -3.77
C ILE A 746 -36.87 -9.18 -4.24
N ALA A 747 -36.18 -9.80 -5.20
CA ALA A 747 -34.94 -9.27 -5.76
C ALA A 747 -34.82 -9.62 -7.25
N GLN A 748 -34.11 -8.77 -8.00
CA GLN A 748 -33.80 -9.00 -9.41
C GLN A 748 -32.42 -8.45 -9.75
N GLY A 749 -31.57 -9.29 -10.33
CA GLY A 749 -30.24 -8.92 -10.82
C GLY A 749 -30.24 -8.41 -12.26
N MET A 750 -29.23 -7.63 -12.60
CA MET A 750 -28.89 -7.28 -13.97
C MET A 750 -28.35 -8.52 -14.72
N GLY A 751 -28.70 -8.65 -16.00
CA GLY A 751 -28.12 -9.69 -16.85
C GLY A 751 -26.61 -9.50 -17.01
N THR A 752 -25.83 -10.54 -16.74
CA THR A 752 -24.36 -10.48 -16.72
C THR A 752 -23.70 -10.79 -18.07
N ALA A 753 -24.47 -11.30 -19.04
CA ALA A 753 -23.96 -11.78 -20.33
C ALA A 753 -23.21 -10.68 -21.11
N GLY A 754 -21.92 -10.93 -21.39
CA GLY A 754 -21.05 -9.96 -22.07
C GLY A 754 -20.55 -8.81 -21.19
N THR A 755 -20.74 -8.86 -19.88
CA THR A 755 -20.27 -7.83 -18.92
C THR A 755 -19.16 -8.38 -18.02
N ALA A 756 -18.45 -7.48 -17.33
CA ALA A 756 -17.46 -7.83 -16.31
C ALA A 756 -18.06 -7.96 -14.89
N TYR A 757 -19.38 -7.77 -14.74
CA TYR A 757 -20.05 -7.71 -13.44
C TYR A 757 -20.68 -9.06 -13.06
N PHE A 758 -20.72 -9.34 -11.76
CA PHE A 758 -21.51 -10.43 -11.20
C PHE A 758 -22.98 -9.99 -11.00
N VAL A 759 -23.89 -10.96 -10.88
CA VAL A 759 -25.33 -10.69 -10.73
C VAL A 759 -25.65 -9.92 -9.44
N ASN A 760 -24.84 -10.13 -8.40
CA ASN A 760 -24.94 -9.46 -7.11
C ASN A 760 -24.15 -8.14 -7.02
N ASP A 761 -23.45 -7.71 -8.10
CA ASP A 761 -22.87 -6.35 -8.20
C ASP A 761 -23.91 -5.30 -8.65
N ASN A 762 -24.99 -5.72 -9.32
CA ASN A 762 -25.99 -4.83 -9.91
C ASN A 762 -27.39 -5.45 -9.78
N PHE A 763 -28.15 -5.02 -8.79
CA PHE A 763 -29.46 -5.59 -8.50
C PHE A 763 -30.41 -4.59 -7.83
N SER A 764 -31.70 -4.88 -7.91
CA SER A 764 -32.72 -4.26 -7.06
C SER A 764 -33.30 -5.27 -6.08
N ALA A 765 -33.70 -4.82 -4.90
CA ALA A 765 -34.40 -5.61 -3.91
C ALA A 765 -35.49 -4.78 -3.22
N SER A 766 -36.61 -5.39 -2.88
CA SER A 766 -37.69 -4.78 -2.10
C SER A 766 -38.05 -5.68 -0.92
N ILE A 767 -37.98 -5.12 0.28
CA ILE A 767 -38.21 -5.79 1.56
C ILE A 767 -39.47 -5.19 2.17
N ARG A 768 -40.47 -6.03 2.45
CA ARG A 768 -41.73 -5.63 3.07
C ARG A 768 -41.75 -6.10 4.53
N TYR A 769 -42.17 -5.23 5.42
CA TYR A 769 -42.23 -5.44 6.86
C TYR A 769 -43.64 -5.78 7.36
N ALA A 770 -43.74 -6.22 8.61
CA ALA A 770 -44.97 -6.71 9.22
C ALA A 770 -46.06 -5.63 9.33
N ASP A 771 -45.69 -4.38 9.63
CA ASP A 771 -46.60 -3.21 9.66
C ASP A 771 -47.02 -2.71 8.27
N GLY A 772 -46.45 -3.28 7.20
CA GLY A 772 -46.67 -2.84 5.82
C GLY A 772 -45.63 -1.86 5.29
N SER A 773 -44.61 -1.49 6.06
CA SER A 773 -43.50 -0.66 5.59
C SER A 773 -42.70 -1.36 4.49
N VAL A 774 -42.04 -0.59 3.63
CA VAL A 774 -41.28 -1.12 2.48
C VAL A 774 -39.92 -0.44 2.38
N GLY A 775 -38.85 -1.23 2.30
CA GLY A 775 -37.50 -0.79 1.97
C GLY A 775 -37.08 -1.26 0.59
N ASN A 776 -36.75 -0.33 -0.30
CA ASN A 776 -36.29 -0.57 -1.67
C ASN A 776 -34.81 -0.24 -1.79
N LEU A 777 -33.99 -1.22 -2.20
CA LEU A 777 -32.59 -1.05 -2.52
C LEU A 777 -32.37 -1.09 -4.04
N VAL A 778 -31.62 -0.14 -4.56
CA VAL A 778 -30.90 -0.25 -5.84
C VAL A 778 -29.42 -0.28 -5.52
N TYR A 779 -28.80 -1.44 -5.71
CA TYR A 779 -27.37 -1.64 -5.59
C TYR A 779 -26.77 -1.67 -7.00
N THR A 780 -25.74 -0.87 -7.27
CA THR A 780 -25.06 -0.87 -8.57
C THR A 780 -23.55 -0.69 -8.46
N ALA A 781 -22.80 -1.43 -9.26
CA ALA A 781 -21.38 -1.23 -9.51
C ALA A 781 -21.12 -0.45 -10.81
N ASN A 782 -22.18 -0.16 -11.57
CA ASN A 782 -22.17 0.43 -12.92
C ASN A 782 -22.47 1.94 -12.94
N GLY A 783 -22.45 2.61 -11.80
CA GLY A 783 -22.51 4.07 -11.70
C GLY A 783 -21.12 4.72 -11.82
N PRO A 784 -21.03 6.02 -12.14
CA PRO A 784 -19.76 6.73 -12.18
C PRO A 784 -19.16 6.82 -10.77
N LYS A 785 -17.83 6.74 -10.63
CA LYS A 785 -17.14 6.97 -9.34
C LYS A 785 -17.16 8.44 -8.87
N THR A 786 -17.61 9.35 -9.74
CA THR A 786 -17.40 10.80 -9.61
C THR A 786 -18.69 11.54 -10.02
N GLY A 787 -18.92 12.73 -9.47
CA GLY A 787 -20.06 13.59 -9.84
C GLY A 787 -21.45 13.08 -9.43
N LEU A 788 -21.53 11.96 -8.70
CA LEU A 788 -22.76 11.41 -8.14
C LEU A 788 -22.44 10.84 -6.74
N PRO A 789 -23.20 11.20 -5.69
CA PRO A 789 -23.01 10.65 -4.33
C PRO A 789 -22.94 9.12 -4.32
N LYS A 790 -22.20 8.50 -3.39
CA LYS A 790 -22.14 7.03 -3.30
C LYS A 790 -23.48 6.47 -2.79
N GLU A 791 -24.00 7.03 -1.72
CA GLU A 791 -25.15 6.57 -0.95
C GLU A 791 -26.20 7.68 -0.91
N ARG A 792 -27.43 7.40 -1.36
CA ARG A 792 -28.57 8.31 -1.21
C ARG A 792 -29.78 7.56 -0.69
N ILE A 793 -30.43 8.11 0.34
CA ILE A 793 -31.56 7.50 1.05
C ILE A 793 -32.70 8.49 1.10
N GLU A 794 -33.92 8.02 0.84
CA GLU A 794 -35.15 8.82 0.92
C GLU A 794 -36.18 8.05 1.75
N VAL A 795 -36.63 8.62 2.86
CA VAL A 795 -37.61 8.03 3.78
C VAL A 795 -38.90 8.84 3.73
N PHE A 796 -40.04 8.21 3.50
CA PHE A 796 -41.35 8.86 3.36
C PHE A 796 -42.32 8.34 4.43
N CYS A 797 -43.00 9.26 5.13
CA CYS A 797 -44.03 8.94 6.12
C CYS A 797 -44.92 10.17 6.38
N ASP A 798 -46.22 9.97 6.64
CA ASP A 798 -47.15 11.00 7.16
C ASP A 798 -47.11 12.36 6.41
N GLY A 799 -46.94 12.31 5.08
CA GLY A 799 -46.87 13.51 4.22
C GLY A 799 -45.52 14.25 4.23
N LYS A 800 -44.52 13.71 4.93
CA LYS A 800 -43.15 14.20 4.99
C LYS A 800 -42.18 13.28 4.24
N ALA A 801 -41.01 13.81 3.92
CA ALA A 801 -39.87 13.02 3.47
C ALA A 801 -38.57 13.48 4.14
N TRP A 802 -37.62 12.56 4.31
CA TRP A 802 -36.26 12.84 4.78
C TRP A 802 -35.25 12.26 3.79
N VAL A 803 -34.31 13.08 3.35
CA VAL A 803 -33.31 12.71 2.35
C VAL A 803 -31.92 12.76 2.99
N ILE A 804 -31.20 11.63 2.97
CA ILE A 804 -29.79 11.55 3.34
C ILE A 804 -28.95 11.47 2.06
N ASP A 805 -27.97 12.36 1.95
CA ASP A 805 -26.91 12.31 0.94
C ASP A 805 -25.57 11.99 1.61
N ASP A 806 -24.97 10.86 1.22
CA ASP A 806 -23.67 10.29 1.62
C ASP A 806 -23.36 10.19 3.13
N PHE A 807 -24.39 10.26 3.98
CA PHE A 807 -24.24 10.49 5.42
C PHE A 807 -23.36 11.72 5.72
N ARG A 808 -23.50 12.78 4.91
CA ARG A 808 -22.96 14.14 5.16
C ARG A 808 -24.07 15.15 5.45
N LYS A 809 -25.28 14.93 4.92
CA LYS A 809 -26.44 15.82 5.08
C LYS A 809 -27.75 15.03 5.19
N CYS A 810 -28.68 15.51 6.00
CA CYS A 810 -30.06 15.04 6.09
C CYS A 810 -31.05 16.22 6.03
N THR A 811 -31.98 16.20 5.08
CA THR A 811 -32.95 17.28 4.85
C THR A 811 -34.39 16.78 5.00
N GLU A 812 -35.23 17.48 5.78
CA GLU A 812 -36.67 17.24 5.92
C GLU A 812 -37.47 18.05 4.88
N PHE A 813 -38.50 17.42 4.33
CA PHE A 813 -39.46 18.01 3.38
C PHE A 813 -40.89 17.86 3.90
N PRO A 814 -41.80 18.83 3.63
CA PRO A 814 -41.62 19.97 2.73
C PRO A 814 -40.94 21.20 3.35
N SER A 815 -40.47 21.16 4.60
CA SER A 815 -39.86 22.32 5.27
C SER A 815 -38.56 22.80 4.62
N GLY A 816 -37.80 21.91 3.98
CA GLY A 816 -36.43 22.17 3.52
C GLY A 816 -35.43 22.29 4.66
N GLU A 817 -35.81 21.90 5.88
CA GLU A 817 -34.98 21.99 7.08
C GLU A 817 -33.83 20.97 6.99
N VAL A 818 -32.59 21.45 7.10
CA VAL A 818 -31.43 20.58 7.24
C VAL A 818 -31.35 20.12 8.69
N ILE A 819 -31.93 18.96 8.98
CA ILE A 819 -32.01 18.40 10.35
C ILE A 819 -30.69 17.79 10.83
N TRP A 820 -29.74 17.55 9.92
CA TRP A 820 -28.36 17.19 10.25
C TRP A 820 -27.41 17.50 9.08
N GLU A 821 -26.20 17.97 9.38
CA GLU A 821 -25.13 18.23 8.41
C GLU A 821 -23.76 18.16 9.09
N GLY A 822 -22.75 17.61 8.40
CA GLY A 822 -21.38 17.50 8.90
C GLY A 822 -20.48 16.65 8.00
N ASP A 823 -19.33 16.23 8.54
CA ASP A 823 -18.50 15.21 7.91
C ASP A 823 -19.22 13.87 7.77
N THR A 824 -18.68 12.99 6.92
CA THR A 824 -19.24 11.65 6.65
C THR A 824 -19.26 10.78 7.92
N ASP A 825 -20.36 10.77 8.66
CA ASP A 825 -20.55 9.94 9.85
C ASP A 825 -21.59 8.84 9.62
N LYS A 826 -21.09 7.63 9.40
CA LYS A 826 -21.89 6.42 9.23
C LYS A 826 -22.18 5.69 10.54
N GLY A 827 -21.91 6.26 11.71
CA GLY A 827 -22.34 5.74 13.01
C GLY A 827 -21.35 4.87 13.79
N HIS A 828 -20.16 4.56 13.27
CA HIS A 828 -19.20 3.64 13.93
C HIS A 828 -18.82 4.06 15.37
N ALA A 829 -18.66 5.36 15.62
CA ALA A 829 -18.32 5.86 16.96
C ALA A 829 -19.48 5.66 17.95
N ARG A 830 -20.71 5.84 17.47
CA ARG A 830 -21.95 5.72 18.24
C ARG A 830 -22.27 4.26 18.56
N GLU A 831 -22.11 3.38 17.59
CA GLU A 831 -22.17 1.92 17.70
C GLU A 831 -21.27 1.40 18.84
N MET A 832 -19.98 1.77 18.81
CA MET A 832 -19.02 1.36 19.85
C MET A 832 -19.34 1.95 21.23
N SER A 833 -19.88 3.17 21.29
CA SER A 833 -20.30 3.76 22.57
C SER A 833 -21.49 3.02 23.18
N LEU A 834 -22.51 2.70 22.38
CA LEU A 834 -23.68 1.98 22.87
C LEU A 834 -23.33 0.55 23.30
N LEU A 835 -22.36 -0.09 22.64
CA LEU A 835 -21.85 -1.39 23.06
C LEU A 835 -21.12 -1.29 24.41
N ALA A 836 -20.33 -0.24 24.61
CA ALA A 836 -19.68 0.03 25.89
C ALA A 836 -20.70 0.25 27.02
N ASP A 837 -21.78 1.01 26.74
CA ASP A 837 -22.86 1.29 27.69
C ASP A 837 -23.65 0.01 28.04
N ALA A 838 -23.92 -0.86 27.05
CA ALA A 838 -24.56 -2.17 27.27
C ALA A 838 -23.69 -3.10 28.15
N ILE A 839 -22.37 -3.10 27.95
CA ILE A 839 -21.42 -3.86 28.77
C ILE A 839 -21.38 -3.31 30.21
N GLN A 840 -21.25 -2.00 30.39
CA GLN A 840 -21.18 -1.36 31.72
C GLN A 840 -22.46 -1.53 32.53
N SER A 841 -23.62 -1.57 31.89
CA SER A 841 -24.92 -1.80 32.54
C SER A 841 -25.23 -3.26 32.85
N GLY A 842 -24.40 -4.21 32.38
CA GLY A 842 -24.67 -5.64 32.51
C GLY A 842 -25.87 -6.09 31.67
N SER A 843 -26.12 -5.44 30.52
CA SER A 843 -27.18 -5.85 29.60
C SER A 843 -26.95 -7.27 29.09
N VAL A 844 -28.04 -8.03 28.96
CA VAL A 844 -28.07 -9.34 28.29
C VAL A 844 -28.25 -9.22 26.77
N GLU A 845 -28.63 -8.03 26.28
CA GLU A 845 -28.85 -7.77 24.85
C GLU A 845 -27.98 -6.61 24.35
N ALA A 846 -27.49 -6.74 23.12
CA ALA A 846 -26.63 -5.76 22.47
C ALA A 846 -27.44 -4.59 21.85
N PRO A 847 -26.82 -3.46 21.49
CA PRO A 847 -27.52 -2.33 20.87
C PRO A 847 -28.28 -2.67 19.58
N ILE A 848 -27.88 -3.74 18.89
CA ILE A 848 -28.69 -4.42 17.87
C ILE A 848 -29.22 -5.71 18.51
N PRO A 849 -30.55 -5.90 18.64
CA PRO A 849 -31.16 -7.16 19.05
C PRO A 849 -30.70 -8.34 18.19
N SER A 850 -30.43 -9.48 18.82
CA SER A 850 -29.95 -10.67 18.10
C SER A 850 -30.95 -11.17 17.05
N SER A 851 -32.26 -11.00 17.32
CA SER A 851 -33.33 -11.23 16.35
C SER A 851 -33.14 -10.43 15.05
N ARG A 852 -32.77 -9.13 15.14
CA ARG A 852 -32.47 -8.31 13.96
C ARG A 852 -31.17 -8.71 13.28
N ILE A 853 -30.13 -9.11 14.04
CA ILE A 853 -28.87 -9.61 13.46
C ILE A 853 -29.14 -10.83 12.57
N PHE A 854 -29.89 -11.79 13.08
CA PHE A 854 -30.22 -13.02 12.35
C PHE A 854 -31.19 -12.75 11.19
N GLU A 855 -32.23 -11.93 11.38
CA GLU A 855 -33.18 -11.55 10.32
C GLU A 855 -32.49 -10.79 9.17
N THR A 856 -31.66 -9.79 9.46
CA THR A 856 -30.87 -9.05 8.46
C THR A 856 -29.98 -9.97 7.64
N THR A 857 -29.33 -10.94 8.30
CA THR A 857 -28.44 -11.89 7.61
C THR A 857 -29.25 -12.86 6.75
N ALA A 858 -30.35 -13.41 7.28
CA ALA A 858 -31.28 -14.25 6.52
C ALA A 858 -31.87 -13.54 5.29
N VAL A 859 -32.20 -12.25 5.40
CA VAL A 859 -32.63 -11.42 4.26
C VAL A 859 -31.55 -11.34 3.18
N SER A 860 -30.29 -11.11 3.57
CA SER A 860 -29.19 -11.00 2.61
C SER A 860 -28.90 -12.33 1.91
N LEU A 861 -28.92 -13.45 2.65
CA LEU A 861 -28.78 -14.81 2.09
C LEU A 861 -29.95 -15.14 1.16
N HIS A 862 -31.18 -14.86 1.56
CA HIS A 862 -32.37 -15.12 0.75
C HIS A 862 -32.37 -14.27 -0.54
N ILE A 863 -31.92 -13.01 -0.48
CA ILE A 863 -31.72 -12.18 -1.67
C ILE A 863 -30.65 -12.81 -2.57
N GLU A 864 -29.55 -13.34 -2.03
CA GLU A 864 -28.55 -14.06 -2.86
C GLU A 864 -29.17 -15.28 -3.54
N ASP A 865 -29.97 -16.08 -2.83
CA ASP A 865 -30.68 -17.23 -3.41
C ASP A 865 -31.57 -16.82 -4.59
N LEU A 866 -32.31 -15.71 -4.46
CA LEU A 866 -33.14 -15.16 -5.54
C LEU A 866 -32.30 -14.67 -6.73
N LEU A 867 -31.20 -13.95 -6.49
CA LEU A 867 -30.31 -13.45 -7.54
C LEU A 867 -29.61 -14.58 -8.31
N GLN A 868 -29.28 -15.68 -7.62
CA GLN A 868 -28.66 -16.88 -8.20
C GLN A 868 -29.68 -17.86 -8.80
N GLY A 869 -30.99 -17.59 -8.68
CA GLY A 869 -32.06 -18.47 -9.15
C GLY A 869 -32.15 -19.81 -8.38
N ARG A 870 -31.66 -19.86 -7.15
CA ARG A 870 -31.74 -21.06 -6.29
C ARG A 870 -33.17 -21.20 -5.76
N SER A 871 -33.73 -22.42 -5.89
CA SER A 871 -35.00 -22.73 -5.23
C SER A 871 -34.79 -22.74 -3.72
N LEU A 872 -35.72 -22.12 -2.99
CA LEU A 872 -35.82 -22.29 -1.54
C LEU A 872 -36.14 -23.75 -1.22
N SER A 873 -35.53 -24.27 -0.16
CA SER A 873 -35.86 -25.55 0.49
C SER A 873 -36.56 -25.31 1.81
#